data_AF-A0A1X1CTD9-F1
#
_entry.id   AF-A0A1X1CTD9-F1
#
_cell.length_a   1.000
_cell.length_b   1.000
_cell.length_c   1.000
_cell.angle_alpha   90.00
_cell.angle_beta   90.00
_cell.angle_gamma   90.00
#
_symmetry.space_group_name_H-M   'P 1'
#
loop_
_entity.id
_entity.type
_entity.pdbx_description
1 polymer ?
#
loop_
_entity_poly.entity_id
_entity_poly.type
_entity_poly.pdbx_seq_one_letter_code
_entity_poly.pdbx_strand_id
1 'polypeptide(L)'
;LAETSHVGSGRAAWIADITAHVAQAQLNGCDIRGICLYPIIDRPLWEDTAHWPHSGLWDIDNNHVRLLNHTYAAALRQSQRSLARLQGFLNPAAGPKESVMNPSTLVVFSHLRWGFVFQRPQHVMSRLAQYHRILFIEEPVYQAGEAGLRESHPAANVTVIEPHTPIRAPGFHDDQIALLQPLLGALLPADAQPLAWFYTPMALPLLNAFNARAIIYDCMDELSAFDQAPRQLQQRESALLSRADVVFTGGSSLYEAKKHRHENVHCFPSSVDEAHFAQALDRTNGHPLQATLAKPRLGYYGVIDERMDLPLVAALAEAHPDWQIVMVGPVVKIDSAALPQRENLHWFGQQPYAALPHFLAGWDVCLMPFALNASTQYISPTKVLEYMAAQLPIVSTAIADVARHYPDVVSIATTHEAFIQACERALRLPVERRHQLASQMASIVAQTSWDNTVDHMQRELAALATPAKKARPVTEIAANSARAQAVALRPIECLILGAGPTGLSAGYHYGEGAMVLEKNHSVGGWCRSVEDQGFTFDYAGHIMFSNDPYVLGLYDLLLGENQHWQTREAWVYSHGVYTRYPFQSALYGLPAEVVGECVLGAIEARYGSESVASAQAVPDDRCLDCCADGVVSDDDRVLTQPRNEDFEHFIYRVWGKGIARHFAIPYNRKLWKTPLSNMETSWLGGRVPLPDLEQIVSGALSPLEKPVGPNARFGYPLRGGFQALMEGFLPHLRCTLETDAQVAAIQPQSRQVTLADGRQLHYEQMISTLPLPELVRLMGARAPQTIQQAAARLRHTSVCCVNLGIGREAISDKHWIYYPGDTLFHRIFLQGNASPHCNPSGGFGLTCEITWRDDQPLPCEGEALIQRCIEDCIRVGIITAEDSILTTSIVDMPYAYVVYDHARSTNVALIRSWLAAQGIHLAGRYSEWEYYNSDLAFLAGKRAAGAVRDRLLNHKTTA
;
A
#
# COMPACT_ATOMS: atom_id res chain seq x y z
N LEU A 1 -48.93 23.20 38.02
CA LEU A 1 -48.34 23.09 36.66
C LEU A 1 -49.02 24.15 35.81
N ALA A 2 -48.31 25.22 35.48
CA ALA A 2 -48.62 25.97 34.27
C ALA A 2 -47.87 25.27 33.13
N GLU A 3 -48.44 25.26 31.92
CA GLU A 3 -47.86 24.55 30.77
C GLU A 3 -47.79 25.48 29.56
N THR A 4 -46.58 25.75 29.10
CA THR A 4 -46.28 26.19 27.73
C THR A 4 -44.93 25.66 27.31
N SER A 5 -44.81 25.45 26.00
CA SER A 5 -43.63 24.95 25.31
C SER A 5 -43.65 25.49 23.88
N HIS A 6 -42.82 24.96 22.99
CA HIS A 6 -43.12 25.00 21.56
C HIS A 6 -44.49 24.36 21.25
N VAL A 7 -45.01 24.61 20.05
CA VAL A 7 -46.25 24.00 19.53
C VAL A 7 -45.96 22.76 18.68
N GLY A 8 -46.98 21.92 18.50
CA GLY A 8 -47.00 20.83 17.52
C GLY A 8 -45.95 19.75 17.76
N SER A 9 -45.30 19.32 16.68
CA SER A 9 -44.24 18.30 16.69
C SER A 9 -42.89 18.82 17.25
N GLY A 10 -42.60 20.12 17.10
CA GLY A 10 -41.34 20.73 17.57
C GLY A 10 -41.15 20.78 19.09
N ARG A 11 -42.14 20.35 19.88
CA ARG A 11 -42.09 20.27 21.35
C ARG A 11 -40.87 19.53 21.90
N ALA A 12 -40.57 18.36 21.33
CA ALA A 12 -39.50 17.49 21.81
C ALA A 12 -38.10 18.05 21.50
N ALA A 13 -37.89 18.55 20.28
CA ALA A 13 -36.64 19.22 19.89
C ALA A 13 -36.39 20.49 20.73
N TRP A 14 -37.43 21.28 20.98
CA TRP A 14 -37.33 22.52 21.77
C TRP A 14 -36.87 22.29 23.21
N ILE A 15 -37.40 21.29 23.94
CA ILE A 15 -36.93 21.06 25.31
C ILE A 15 -35.50 20.52 25.35
N ALA A 16 -35.06 19.76 24.34
CA ALA A 16 -33.68 19.33 24.21
C ALA A 16 -32.72 20.54 24.02
N ASP A 17 -33.08 21.49 23.14
CA ASP A 17 -32.33 22.74 22.94
C ASP A 17 -32.26 23.60 24.22
N ILE A 18 -33.39 23.79 24.90
CA ILE A 18 -33.45 24.50 26.19
C ILE A 18 -32.60 23.80 27.26
N THR A 19 -32.50 22.46 27.22
CA THR A 19 -31.64 21.67 28.12
C THR A 19 -30.16 21.95 27.85
N ALA A 20 -29.74 21.98 26.58
CA ALA A 20 -28.37 22.28 26.20
C ALA A 20 -27.94 23.69 26.64
N HIS A 21 -28.80 24.69 26.43
CA HIS A 21 -28.56 26.06 26.86
C HIS A 21 -28.42 26.19 28.39
N VAL A 22 -29.29 25.54 29.17
CA VAL A 22 -29.21 25.58 30.64
C VAL A 22 -27.98 24.83 31.16
N ALA A 23 -27.62 23.69 30.56
CA ALA A 23 -26.40 22.97 30.88
C ALA A 23 -25.14 23.83 30.62
N GLN A 24 -25.05 24.49 29.47
CA GLN A 24 -23.92 25.36 29.15
C GLN A 24 -23.84 26.56 30.08
N ALA A 25 -24.97 27.18 30.43
CA ALA A 25 -24.99 28.29 31.39
C ALA A 25 -24.57 27.87 32.80
N GLN A 26 -25.00 26.69 33.28
CA GLN A 26 -24.53 26.12 34.55
C GLN A 26 -23.02 25.82 34.53
N LEU A 27 -22.48 25.28 33.42
CA LEU A 27 -21.04 25.07 33.23
C LEU A 27 -20.24 26.39 33.21
N ASN A 28 -20.84 27.46 32.68
CA ASN A 28 -20.28 28.81 32.73
C ASN A 28 -20.44 29.49 34.11
N GLY A 29 -20.89 28.78 35.14
CA GLY A 29 -21.01 29.27 36.52
C GLY A 29 -22.32 30.01 36.86
N CYS A 30 -23.35 29.97 36.00
CA CYS A 30 -24.64 30.57 36.30
C CYS A 30 -25.46 29.70 37.27
N ASP A 31 -25.92 30.27 38.38
CA ASP A 31 -26.70 29.56 39.41
C ASP A 31 -28.17 29.30 38.99
N ILE A 32 -28.36 28.46 37.97
CA ILE A 32 -29.69 28.09 37.48
C ILE A 32 -30.26 26.96 38.35
N ARG A 33 -31.17 27.34 39.26
CA ARG A 33 -31.86 26.41 40.19
C ARG A 33 -32.94 25.54 39.54
N GLY A 34 -33.38 25.87 38.32
CA GLY A 34 -34.40 25.13 37.58
C GLY A 34 -35.01 25.97 36.46
N ILE A 35 -35.91 25.36 35.68
CA ILE A 35 -36.61 26.00 34.56
C ILE A 35 -38.10 26.08 34.92
N CYS A 36 -38.67 27.29 34.93
CA CYS A 36 -40.11 27.45 35.02
C CYS A 36 -40.71 27.49 33.61
N LEU A 37 -41.48 26.47 33.24
CA LEU A 37 -42.32 26.50 32.05
C LEU A 37 -43.54 27.39 32.36
N TYR A 38 -43.56 28.60 31.78
CA TYR A 38 -44.52 29.65 32.11
C TYR A 38 -45.10 30.28 30.83
N PRO A 39 -46.41 30.59 30.77
CA PRO A 39 -47.04 31.13 29.57
C PRO A 39 -46.36 32.39 29.04
N ILE A 40 -45.90 32.30 27.79
CA ILE A 40 -45.46 33.46 27.00
C ILE A 40 -46.71 34.30 26.73
N ILE A 41 -46.68 35.56 27.18
CA ILE A 41 -47.80 36.51 27.24
C ILE A 41 -48.19 37.06 25.84
N ASP A 42 -47.81 36.36 24.77
CA ASP A 42 -47.72 36.86 23.40
C ASP A 42 -48.25 35.80 22.41
N ARG A 43 -49.47 35.31 22.71
CA ARG A 43 -50.22 34.33 21.92
C ARG A 43 -51.70 34.74 21.87
N PRO A 44 -52.19 35.33 20.76
CA PRO A 44 -53.52 35.96 20.70
C PRO A 44 -54.71 34.98 20.67
N LEU A 45 -54.46 33.67 20.85
CA LEU A 45 -55.47 32.61 20.75
C LEU A 45 -55.90 32.05 22.13
N TRP A 46 -55.40 32.59 23.25
CA TRP A 46 -55.80 32.12 24.59
C TRP A 46 -57.27 32.40 24.94
N GLU A 47 -57.90 33.37 24.29
CA GLU A 47 -59.34 33.66 24.41
C GLU A 47 -60.20 32.73 23.51
N ASP A 48 -59.59 32.03 22.55
CA ASP A 48 -60.29 31.10 21.65
C ASP A 48 -60.39 29.72 22.29
N THR A 49 -61.43 29.53 23.10
CA THR A 49 -61.75 28.25 23.74
C THR A 49 -62.05 27.10 22.76
N ALA A 50 -62.17 27.34 21.46
CA ALA A 50 -62.34 26.30 20.43
C ALA A 50 -61.02 25.87 19.76
N HIS A 51 -59.91 26.56 20.00
CA HIS A 51 -58.61 26.26 19.38
C HIS A 51 -57.56 25.80 20.40
N TRP A 52 -57.12 24.54 20.30
CA TRP A 52 -55.97 24.03 21.06
C TRP A 52 -54.66 24.20 20.27
N PRO A 53 -53.69 25.00 20.73
CA PRO A 53 -52.44 25.26 19.99
C PRO A 53 -51.39 24.14 20.10
N HIS A 54 -51.75 22.92 20.53
CA HIS A 54 -50.86 21.77 20.64
C HIS A 54 -49.53 22.06 21.37
N SER A 55 -49.62 22.72 22.54
CA SER A 55 -48.46 23.05 23.39
C SER A 55 -48.57 22.36 24.76
N GLY A 56 -47.48 22.28 25.53
CA GLY A 56 -47.49 21.58 26.82
C GLY A 56 -47.41 20.05 26.67
N LEU A 57 -47.56 19.37 27.81
CA LEU A 57 -47.35 17.92 27.95
C LEU A 57 -48.51 17.08 27.39
N TRP A 58 -49.70 17.68 27.31
CA TRP A 58 -50.92 17.03 26.89
C TRP A 58 -51.40 17.56 25.54
N ASP A 59 -51.94 16.68 24.72
CA ASP A 59 -52.83 17.01 23.61
C ASP A 59 -54.28 16.71 24.03
N ILE A 60 -55.24 17.03 23.17
CA ILE A 60 -56.68 16.89 23.42
C ILE A 60 -57.29 16.12 22.24
N ASP A 61 -58.14 15.12 22.53
CA ASP A 61 -58.86 14.36 21.50
C ASP A 61 -60.19 15.01 21.09
N ASN A 62 -60.87 14.45 20.10
CA ASN A 62 -62.18 14.94 19.62
C ASN A 62 -63.30 14.92 20.69
N ASN A 63 -63.09 14.22 21.81
CA ASN A 63 -64.01 14.13 22.95
C ASN A 63 -63.58 15.02 24.13
N HIS A 64 -62.58 15.89 23.93
CA HIS A 64 -61.97 16.77 24.94
C HIS A 64 -61.21 16.02 26.06
N VAL A 65 -60.82 14.77 25.82
CA VAL A 65 -59.98 13.96 26.73
C VAL A 65 -58.51 14.32 26.53
N ARG A 66 -57.76 14.46 27.64
CA ARG A 66 -56.32 14.70 27.59
C ARG A 66 -55.55 13.45 27.15
N LEU A 67 -54.79 13.57 26.08
CA LEU A 67 -53.84 12.57 25.59
C LEU A 67 -52.42 12.97 25.99
N LEU A 68 -51.58 12.02 26.42
CA LEU A 68 -50.19 12.33 26.74
C LEU A 68 -49.39 12.46 25.43
N ASN A 69 -48.65 13.56 25.24
CA ASN A 69 -47.70 13.64 24.14
C ASN A 69 -46.45 12.81 24.49
N HIS A 70 -46.44 11.53 24.09
CA HIS A 70 -45.42 10.56 24.51
C HIS A 70 -43.99 10.98 24.13
N THR A 71 -43.79 11.52 22.93
CA THR A 71 -42.47 11.98 22.45
C THR A 71 -41.94 13.13 23.31
N TYR A 72 -42.78 14.13 23.60
CA TYR A 72 -42.40 15.25 24.47
C TYR A 72 -42.21 14.82 25.93
N ALA A 73 -43.03 13.90 26.44
CA ALA A 73 -42.89 13.32 27.78
C ALA A 73 -41.59 12.52 27.94
N ALA A 74 -41.14 11.82 26.90
CA ALA A 74 -39.85 11.13 26.86
C ALA A 74 -38.69 12.14 26.83
N ALA A 75 -38.74 13.14 25.95
CA ALA A 75 -37.75 14.20 25.86
C ALA A 75 -37.56 14.93 27.20
N LEU A 76 -38.66 15.35 27.86
CA LEU A 76 -38.61 16.02 29.17
C LEU A 76 -37.95 15.15 30.26
N ARG A 77 -38.19 13.83 30.26
CA ARG A 77 -37.51 12.90 31.19
C ARG A 77 -36.02 12.77 30.89
N GLN A 78 -35.63 12.79 29.61
CA GLN A 78 -34.22 12.74 29.22
C GLN A 78 -33.50 14.05 29.56
N SER A 79 -34.14 15.20 29.38
CA SER A 79 -33.66 16.51 29.86
C SER A 79 -33.36 16.52 31.36
N GLN A 80 -34.28 16.00 32.17
CA GLN A 80 -34.11 15.89 33.62
C GLN A 80 -32.91 15.00 34.00
N ARG A 81 -32.74 13.85 33.33
CA ARG A 81 -31.60 12.95 33.53
C ARG A 81 -30.26 13.60 33.14
N SER A 82 -30.21 14.25 31.97
CA SER A 82 -29.00 14.90 31.46
C SER A 82 -28.53 16.01 32.40
N LEU A 83 -29.43 16.88 32.86
CA LEU A 83 -29.08 17.94 33.82
C LEU A 83 -28.65 17.38 35.17
N ALA A 84 -29.31 16.34 35.68
CA ALA A 84 -28.90 15.70 36.93
C ALA A 84 -27.51 15.05 36.86
N ARG A 85 -27.14 14.45 35.72
CA ARG A 85 -25.78 13.94 35.47
C ARG A 85 -24.76 15.11 35.41
N LEU A 86 -25.06 16.16 34.65
CA LEU A 86 -24.15 17.31 34.45
C LEU A 86 -23.94 18.14 35.73
N GLN A 87 -24.96 18.27 36.59
CA GLN A 87 -24.82 18.91 37.91
C GLN A 87 -23.82 18.18 38.83
N GLY A 88 -23.58 16.88 38.61
CA GLY A 88 -22.55 16.12 39.33
C GLY A 88 -21.12 16.59 39.09
N PHE A 89 -20.82 17.18 37.92
CA PHE A 89 -19.52 17.80 37.64
C PHE A 89 -19.32 19.10 38.42
N LEU A 90 -20.41 19.86 38.62
CA LEU A 90 -20.40 21.19 39.24
C LEU A 90 -20.49 21.15 40.77
N ASN A 91 -21.13 20.11 41.33
CA ASN A 91 -21.14 19.85 42.77
C ASN A 91 -20.93 18.35 43.05
N PRO A 92 -19.66 17.88 43.12
CA PRO A 92 -19.33 16.48 43.40
C PRO A 92 -19.92 15.93 44.72
N ALA A 93 -20.25 16.81 45.67
CA ALA A 93 -20.87 16.45 46.95
C ALA A 93 -22.41 16.30 46.91
N ALA A 94 -23.07 16.66 45.80
CA ALA A 94 -24.54 16.69 45.70
C ALA A 94 -25.13 15.57 44.81
N GLY A 95 -24.30 14.81 44.09
CA GLY A 95 -24.76 13.72 43.22
C GLY A 95 -25.23 12.46 43.97
N PRO A 96 -25.97 11.55 43.31
CA PRO A 96 -26.29 10.24 43.86
C PRO A 96 -25.01 9.44 44.13
N LYS A 97 -24.94 8.78 45.30
CA LYS A 97 -23.70 8.15 45.82
C LYS A 97 -23.13 7.01 44.97
N GLU A 98 -23.86 6.51 43.98
CA GLU A 98 -23.44 5.40 43.12
C GLU A 98 -22.44 5.82 42.02
N SER A 99 -22.29 7.12 41.73
CA SER A 99 -21.44 7.61 40.64
C SER A 99 -20.26 8.50 41.08
N VAL A 100 -19.75 8.32 42.30
CA VAL A 100 -18.58 9.09 42.80
C VAL A 100 -17.26 8.50 42.29
N MET A 101 -17.06 8.56 40.97
CA MET A 101 -15.72 8.57 40.37
C MET A 101 -15.42 10.00 39.93
N ASN A 102 -14.16 10.44 40.08
CA ASN A 102 -13.75 11.72 39.48
C ASN A 102 -13.99 11.69 37.96
N PRO A 103 -14.65 12.70 37.37
CA PRO A 103 -14.98 12.69 35.96
C PRO A 103 -13.70 12.69 35.11
N SER A 104 -13.48 11.63 34.35
CA SER A 104 -12.27 11.51 33.51
C SER A 104 -12.43 12.27 32.21
N THR A 105 -11.36 12.95 31.77
CA THR A 105 -11.30 13.57 30.45
C THR A 105 -11.21 12.51 29.36
N LEU A 106 -11.89 12.75 28.24
CA LEU A 106 -11.86 11.94 27.02
C LEU A 106 -11.35 12.83 25.88
N VAL A 107 -10.16 12.51 25.37
CA VAL A 107 -9.47 13.22 24.29
C VAL A 107 -9.78 12.50 22.98
N VAL A 108 -10.55 13.15 22.11
CA VAL A 108 -10.99 12.61 20.82
C VAL A 108 -10.13 13.18 19.71
N PHE A 109 -9.63 12.35 18.82
CA PHE A 109 -8.99 12.76 17.57
C PHE A 109 -9.90 12.46 16.38
N SER A 110 -10.26 13.50 15.61
CA SER A 110 -11.27 13.41 14.55
C SER A 110 -10.80 13.97 13.21
N HIS A 111 -11.00 13.20 12.15
CA HIS A 111 -10.91 13.67 10.76
C HIS A 111 -12.19 14.41 10.30
N LEU A 112 -13.25 14.35 11.11
CA LEU A 112 -14.54 15.01 10.88
C LEU A 112 -14.65 16.25 11.77
N ARG A 113 -14.85 17.41 11.14
CA ARG A 113 -15.07 18.68 11.85
C ARG A 113 -16.45 18.73 12.49
N TRP A 114 -16.54 19.26 13.71
CA TRP A 114 -17.76 19.33 14.48
C TRP A 114 -18.85 20.17 13.79
N GLY A 115 -18.45 21.34 13.27
CA GLY A 115 -19.33 22.29 12.57
C GLY A 115 -19.67 21.92 11.12
N PHE A 116 -19.27 20.74 10.64
CA PHE A 116 -19.61 20.26 9.30
C PHE A 116 -20.95 19.50 9.30
N VAL A 117 -21.07 18.37 8.59
CA VAL A 117 -22.25 17.51 8.66
C VAL A 117 -22.33 16.84 10.04
N PHE A 118 -23.48 17.00 10.69
CA PHE A 118 -23.79 16.38 11.97
C PHE A 118 -24.02 14.87 11.77
N GLN A 119 -23.27 14.04 12.48
CA GLN A 119 -23.23 12.58 12.31
C GLN A 119 -22.75 11.87 13.59
N ARG A 120 -22.30 10.62 13.49
CA ARG A 120 -21.95 9.76 14.64
C ARG A 120 -21.08 10.45 15.71
N PRO A 121 -19.98 11.16 15.40
CA PRO A 121 -19.14 11.75 16.43
C PRO A 121 -19.88 12.77 17.29
N GLN A 122 -20.68 13.66 16.69
CA GLN A 122 -21.46 14.65 17.45
C GLN A 122 -22.58 13.97 18.28
N HIS A 123 -23.26 12.96 17.73
CA HIS A 123 -24.27 12.18 18.46
C HIS A 123 -23.71 11.47 19.69
N VAL A 124 -22.55 10.80 19.54
CA VAL A 124 -21.88 10.05 20.60
C VAL A 124 -21.25 10.98 21.63
N MET A 125 -20.46 11.96 21.20
CA MET A 125 -19.68 12.81 22.12
C MET A 125 -20.54 13.77 22.92
N SER A 126 -21.62 14.33 22.35
CA SER A 126 -22.55 15.18 23.11
C SER A 126 -23.32 14.41 24.20
N ARG A 127 -23.38 13.08 24.10
CA ARG A 127 -24.00 12.20 25.11
C ARG A 127 -22.96 11.67 26.12
N LEU A 128 -21.76 11.29 25.67
CA LEU A 128 -20.62 10.98 26.56
C LEU A 128 -20.19 12.18 27.41
N ALA A 129 -20.49 13.41 26.98
CA ALA A 129 -20.31 14.63 27.77
C ALA A 129 -21.09 14.65 29.11
N GLN A 130 -22.09 13.77 29.28
CA GLN A 130 -22.79 13.54 30.56
C GLN A 130 -21.97 12.69 31.56
N TYR A 131 -20.84 12.11 31.13
CA TYR A 131 -20.00 11.19 31.90
C TYR A 131 -18.52 11.58 31.93
N HIS A 132 -18.05 12.26 30.87
CA HIS A 132 -16.66 12.63 30.64
C HIS A 132 -16.55 14.10 30.22
N ARG A 133 -15.47 14.79 30.59
CA ARG A 133 -15.13 16.07 29.93
C ARG A 133 -14.57 15.76 28.55
N ILE A 134 -15.16 16.26 27.47
CA ILE A 134 -14.71 15.97 26.11
C ILE A 134 -13.76 17.06 25.60
N LEU A 135 -12.58 16.66 25.13
CA LEU A 135 -11.69 17.49 24.31
C LEU A 135 -11.65 16.90 22.89
N PHE A 136 -12.30 17.57 21.95
CA PHE A 136 -12.48 17.09 20.58
C PHE A 136 -11.52 17.78 19.62
N ILE A 137 -10.42 17.12 19.29
CA ILE A 137 -9.33 17.63 18.45
C ILE A 137 -9.66 17.36 16.98
N GLU A 138 -9.86 18.43 16.23
CA GLU A 138 -10.00 18.38 14.77
C GLU A 138 -8.65 18.34 14.06
N GLU A 139 -8.68 18.04 12.76
CA GLU A 139 -7.54 18.19 11.87
C GLU A 139 -7.06 19.65 11.77
N PRO A 140 -5.74 19.88 11.63
CA PRO A 140 -5.18 21.22 11.53
C PRO A 140 -5.69 21.99 10.31
N VAL A 141 -5.90 23.29 10.47
CA VAL A 141 -6.20 24.24 9.40
C VAL A 141 -4.92 24.96 8.98
N TYR A 142 -4.68 25.09 7.67
CA TYR A 142 -3.56 25.89 7.18
C TYR A 142 -3.77 27.38 7.49
N GLN A 143 -2.88 27.96 8.30
CA GLN A 143 -2.81 29.39 8.59
C GLN A 143 -1.35 29.84 8.52
N ALA A 144 -1.05 30.83 7.69
CA ALA A 144 0.28 31.42 7.67
C ALA A 144 0.56 32.21 8.96
N GLY A 145 1.66 31.88 9.66
CA GLY A 145 2.05 32.51 10.92
C GLY A 145 2.59 31.49 11.92
N GLU A 146 2.49 31.84 13.20
CA GLU A 146 2.75 30.95 14.33
C GLU A 146 1.68 29.85 14.43
N ALA A 147 2.06 28.66 14.90
CA ALA A 147 1.14 27.55 15.10
C ALA A 147 0.46 27.65 16.47
N GLY A 148 -0.83 27.34 16.54
CA GLY A 148 -1.61 27.49 17.77
C GLY A 148 -2.89 26.67 17.76
N LEU A 149 -3.69 26.84 18.81
CA LEU A 149 -4.99 26.19 18.98
C LEU A 149 -6.09 27.25 19.08
N ARG A 150 -7.27 26.96 18.54
CA ARG A 150 -8.51 27.70 18.78
C ARG A 150 -9.47 26.78 19.52
N GLU A 151 -10.14 27.30 20.54
CA GLU A 151 -11.14 26.55 21.30
C GLU A 151 -12.56 27.06 21.01
N SER A 152 -13.52 26.15 21.01
CA SER A 152 -14.95 26.48 21.00
C SER A 152 -15.77 25.48 21.83
N HIS A 153 -16.95 25.89 22.28
CA HIS A 153 -17.84 25.06 23.11
C HIS A 153 -19.21 24.87 22.42
N PRO A 154 -19.29 24.02 21.38
CA PRO A 154 -20.52 23.87 20.58
C PRO A 154 -21.57 22.95 21.22
N ALA A 155 -21.24 22.31 22.35
CA ALA A 155 -22.16 21.53 23.16
C ALA A 155 -21.70 21.53 24.64
N ALA A 156 -22.65 21.34 25.56
CA ALA A 156 -22.35 21.33 27.00
C ALA A 156 -21.30 20.26 27.35
N ASN A 157 -20.25 20.68 28.05
CA ASN A 157 -19.09 19.85 28.46
C ASN A 157 -18.28 19.23 27.29
N VAL A 158 -18.40 19.83 26.09
CA VAL A 158 -17.53 19.56 24.93
C VAL A 158 -16.73 20.82 24.60
N THR A 159 -15.40 20.71 24.63
CA THR A 159 -14.51 21.68 23.99
C THR A 159 -14.00 21.10 22.68
N VAL A 160 -14.25 21.79 21.56
CA VAL A 160 -13.61 21.50 20.28
C VAL A 160 -12.32 22.31 20.19
N ILE A 161 -11.24 21.63 19.81
CA ILE A 161 -9.91 22.18 19.57
C ILE A 161 -9.66 22.15 18.05
N GLU A 162 -9.56 23.31 17.43
CA GLU A 162 -9.10 23.49 16.04
C GLU A 162 -7.63 23.93 16.06
N PRO A 163 -6.66 23.06 15.73
CA PRO A 163 -5.28 23.47 15.54
C PRO A 163 -5.14 24.29 14.26
N HIS A 164 -4.25 25.27 14.25
CA HIS A 164 -3.86 26.00 13.04
C HIS A 164 -2.34 26.03 12.92
N THR A 165 -1.83 25.76 11.72
CA THR A 165 -0.39 25.60 11.47
C THR A 165 0.03 26.19 10.12
N PRO A 166 1.32 26.59 9.96
CA PRO A 166 1.86 27.05 8.67
C PRO A 166 2.15 25.90 7.69
N ILE A 167 1.69 24.68 7.97
CA ILE A 167 1.98 23.47 7.18
C ILE A 167 0.80 23.18 6.24
N ARG A 168 1.10 23.02 4.95
CA ARG A 168 0.10 22.82 3.88
C ARG A 168 -0.38 21.37 3.72
N ALA A 169 0.30 20.41 4.35
CA ALA A 169 -0.11 19.01 4.32
C ALA A 169 -1.46 18.83 5.08
N PRO A 170 -2.45 18.15 4.48
CA PRO A 170 -3.78 18.03 5.06
C PRO A 170 -3.83 17.04 6.23
N GLY A 171 -4.80 17.25 7.12
CA GLY A 171 -5.09 16.32 8.21
C GLY A 171 -3.93 16.07 9.18
N PHE A 172 -3.91 14.91 9.82
CA PHE A 172 -2.83 14.50 10.74
C PHE A 172 -1.62 13.91 9.98
N HIS A 173 -1.13 14.60 8.95
CA HIS A 173 0.10 14.25 8.22
C HIS A 173 1.36 14.37 9.11
N ASP A 174 2.44 13.66 8.79
CA ASP A 174 3.64 13.61 9.65
C ASP A 174 4.27 14.97 9.93
N ASP A 175 4.31 15.86 8.94
CA ASP A 175 4.83 17.22 9.11
C ASP A 175 4.10 17.97 10.24
N GLN A 176 2.79 17.73 10.39
CA GLN A 176 1.95 18.37 11.40
C GLN A 176 2.27 17.86 12.81
N ILE A 177 2.64 16.58 12.94
CA ILE A 177 2.82 15.90 14.25
C ILE A 177 3.83 16.63 15.14
N ALA A 178 4.94 17.11 14.56
CA ALA A 178 6.00 17.79 15.31
C ALA A 178 5.57 19.15 15.91
N LEU A 179 4.61 19.86 15.28
CA LEU A 179 4.03 21.08 15.84
C LEU A 179 2.84 20.77 16.77
N LEU A 180 2.03 19.77 16.42
CA LEU A 180 0.82 19.42 17.18
C LEU A 180 1.11 18.77 18.53
N GLN A 181 2.12 17.90 18.64
CA GLN A 181 2.46 17.25 19.91
C GLN A 181 2.69 18.23 21.09
N PRO A 182 3.56 19.25 21.00
CA PRO A 182 3.77 20.20 22.10
C PRO A 182 2.55 21.10 22.38
N LEU A 183 1.80 21.49 21.34
CA LEU A 183 0.57 22.29 21.51
C LEU A 183 -0.52 21.50 22.25
N LEU A 184 -0.78 20.27 21.82
CA LEU A 184 -1.83 19.43 22.40
C LEU A 184 -1.44 18.89 23.79
N GLY A 185 -0.14 18.65 24.03
CA GLY A 185 0.38 18.27 25.35
C GLY A 185 0.19 19.34 26.43
N ALA A 186 -0.06 20.59 26.07
CA ALA A 186 -0.36 21.67 26.99
C ALA A 186 -1.84 21.75 27.42
N LEU A 187 -2.75 20.98 26.78
CA LEU A 187 -4.19 21.01 27.07
C LEU A 187 -4.58 20.37 28.41
N LEU A 188 -3.70 19.56 29.00
CA LEU A 188 -3.95 18.83 30.24
C LEU A 188 -2.72 18.86 31.17
N PRO A 189 -2.92 18.81 32.50
CA PRO A 189 -1.83 18.58 33.46
C PRO A 189 -1.04 17.30 33.15
N ALA A 190 0.27 17.31 33.41
CA ALA A 190 1.16 16.19 33.08
C ALA A 190 0.88 14.89 33.87
N ASP A 191 0.16 14.98 34.99
CA ASP A 191 -0.33 13.85 35.79
C ASP A 191 -1.71 13.33 35.34
N ALA A 192 -2.41 14.04 34.44
CA ALA A 192 -3.72 13.64 33.95
C ALA A 192 -3.64 12.36 33.10
N GLN A 193 -4.57 11.42 33.35
CA GLN A 193 -4.67 10.15 32.64
C GLN A 193 -5.99 10.06 31.86
N PRO A 194 -6.10 10.74 30.69
CA PRO A 194 -7.33 10.75 29.89
C PRO A 194 -7.62 9.39 29.25
N LEU A 195 -8.86 9.21 28.80
CA LEU A 195 -9.20 8.21 27.79
C LEU A 195 -8.87 8.80 26.41
N ALA A 196 -8.15 8.08 25.55
CA ALA A 196 -7.81 8.55 24.20
C ALA A 196 -8.67 7.85 23.14
N TRP A 197 -9.50 8.61 22.43
CA TRP A 197 -10.46 8.11 21.44
C TRP A 197 -10.06 8.52 20.03
N PHE A 198 -10.09 7.58 19.09
CA PHE A 198 -9.70 7.81 17.71
C PHE A 198 -10.88 7.57 16.76
N TYR A 199 -11.19 8.57 15.93
CA TYR A 199 -11.99 8.43 14.70
C TYR A 199 -11.11 8.40 13.44
N THR A 200 -9.79 8.50 13.58
CA THR A 200 -8.84 8.37 12.45
C THR A 200 -7.52 7.75 12.93
N PRO A 201 -7.00 6.73 12.24
CA PRO A 201 -5.66 6.20 12.52
C PRO A 201 -4.55 7.23 12.30
N MET A 202 -4.76 8.24 11.46
CA MET A 202 -3.74 9.25 11.15
C MET A 202 -3.27 10.00 12.41
N ALA A 203 -4.14 10.19 13.40
CA ALA A 203 -3.79 10.85 14.66
C ALA A 203 -2.96 10.00 15.64
N LEU A 204 -2.72 8.71 15.39
CA LEU A 204 -2.03 7.81 16.32
C LEU A 204 -0.69 8.36 16.88
N PRO A 205 0.16 9.10 16.13
CA PRO A 205 1.38 9.69 16.69
C PRO A 205 1.14 10.79 17.74
N LEU A 206 -0.05 11.42 17.75
CA LEU A 206 -0.42 12.44 18.74
C LEU A 206 -0.78 11.84 20.11
N LEU A 207 -1.00 10.53 20.19
CA LEU A 207 -1.16 9.80 21.45
C LEU A 207 0.03 10.02 22.40
N ASN A 208 1.22 10.24 21.86
CA ASN A 208 2.44 10.48 22.64
C ASN A 208 2.42 11.82 23.42
N ALA A 209 1.47 12.73 23.14
CA ALA A 209 1.26 13.95 23.90
C ALA A 209 0.47 13.74 25.21
N PHE A 210 -0.08 12.53 25.44
CA PHE A 210 -0.99 12.24 26.56
C PHE A 210 -0.63 10.94 27.29
N ASN A 211 -0.67 10.95 28.62
CA ASN A 211 -0.50 9.75 29.45
C ASN A 211 -1.80 8.93 29.51
N ALA A 212 -2.29 8.48 28.36
CA ALA A 212 -3.61 7.88 28.22
C ALA A 212 -3.79 6.61 29.09
N ARG A 213 -4.88 6.56 29.85
CA ARG A 213 -5.24 5.42 30.72
C ARG A 213 -5.70 4.20 29.91
N ALA A 214 -6.42 4.44 28.82
CA ALA A 214 -6.88 3.45 27.87
C ALA A 214 -7.12 4.10 26.50
N ILE A 215 -7.04 3.29 25.45
CA ILE A 215 -7.14 3.71 24.04
C ILE A 215 -8.40 3.09 23.42
N ILE A 216 -9.20 3.92 22.74
CA ILE A 216 -10.45 3.54 22.09
C ILE A 216 -10.35 3.87 20.61
N TYR A 217 -10.74 2.94 19.74
CA TYR A 217 -10.85 3.18 18.30
C TYR A 217 -12.30 2.95 17.84
N ASP A 218 -13.00 4.00 17.41
CA ASP A 218 -14.34 3.90 16.82
C ASP A 218 -14.22 3.91 15.29
N CYS A 219 -14.06 2.70 14.75
CA CYS A 219 -13.97 2.43 13.32
C CYS A 219 -15.37 2.57 12.69
N MET A 220 -15.74 3.81 12.34
CA MET A 220 -17.07 4.13 11.80
C MET A 220 -17.20 3.93 10.28
N ASP A 221 -16.12 4.12 9.54
CA ASP A 221 -16.00 3.92 8.09
C ASP A 221 -14.66 3.24 7.77
N GLU A 222 -14.58 2.52 6.64
CA GLU A 222 -13.31 2.00 6.12
C GLU A 222 -12.50 3.11 5.44
N LEU A 223 -11.84 3.94 6.25
CA LEU A 223 -11.10 5.12 5.77
C LEU A 223 -9.97 4.81 4.77
N SER A 224 -9.52 3.56 4.67
CA SER A 224 -8.52 3.11 3.69
C SER A 224 -9.08 2.77 2.30
N ALA A 225 -10.41 2.76 2.14
CA ALA A 225 -11.10 2.44 0.89
C ALA A 225 -11.69 3.68 0.18
N PHE A 226 -11.46 4.89 0.70
CA PHE A 226 -11.78 6.15 0.02
C PHE A 226 -10.73 6.48 -1.05
N ASP A 227 -11.12 7.25 -2.06
CA ASP A 227 -10.16 7.68 -3.09
C ASP A 227 -9.07 8.58 -2.49
N GLN A 228 -7.86 8.46 -3.03
CA GLN A 228 -6.64 9.15 -2.60
C GLN A 228 -6.25 8.93 -1.12
N ALA A 229 -6.77 7.88 -0.46
CA ALA A 229 -6.41 7.55 0.92
C ALA A 229 -4.89 7.37 1.09
N PRO A 230 -4.23 8.08 2.02
CA PRO A 230 -2.78 7.95 2.21
C PRO A 230 -2.38 6.52 2.60
N ARG A 231 -1.35 5.95 1.93
CA ARG A 231 -0.85 4.58 2.20
C ARG A 231 -0.54 4.33 3.69
N GLN A 232 -0.10 5.37 4.40
CA GLN A 232 0.15 5.34 5.85
C GLN A 232 -1.09 4.97 6.69
N LEU A 233 -2.31 5.20 6.19
CA LEU A 233 -3.55 5.02 6.95
C LEU A 233 -3.76 3.53 7.29
N GLN A 234 -3.52 2.61 6.35
CA GLN A 234 -3.61 1.16 6.59
C GLN A 234 -2.59 0.66 7.63
N GLN A 235 -1.36 1.19 7.57
CA GLN A 235 -0.31 0.90 8.54
C GLN A 235 -0.69 1.40 9.94
N ARG A 236 -1.14 2.66 10.04
CA ARG A 236 -1.59 3.26 11.30
C ARG A 236 -2.85 2.59 11.84
N GLU A 237 -3.76 2.12 10.98
CA GLU A 237 -4.97 1.40 11.40
C GLU A 237 -4.61 0.08 12.06
N SER A 238 -3.71 -0.69 11.44
CA SER A 238 -3.20 -1.94 12.03
C SER A 238 -2.44 -1.69 13.35
N ALA A 239 -1.68 -0.60 13.43
CA ALA A 239 -0.99 -0.20 14.67
C ALA A 239 -1.93 0.32 15.76
N LEU A 240 -3.06 0.96 15.40
CA LEU A 240 -4.09 1.43 16.33
C LEU A 240 -4.95 0.28 16.83
N LEU A 241 -5.39 -0.63 15.96
CA LEU A 241 -6.06 -1.89 16.33
C LEU A 241 -5.21 -2.74 17.27
N SER A 242 -3.89 -2.76 17.09
CA SER A 242 -2.94 -3.46 17.97
C SER A 242 -2.64 -2.74 19.29
N ARG A 243 -3.17 -1.51 19.49
CA ARG A 243 -2.92 -0.67 20.67
C ARG A 243 -4.18 -0.22 21.41
N ALA A 244 -5.36 -0.41 20.83
CA ALA A 244 -6.62 -0.13 21.48
C ALA A 244 -6.87 -1.12 22.64
N ASP A 245 -7.46 -0.65 23.73
CA ASP A 245 -8.02 -1.53 24.77
C ASP A 245 -9.46 -1.96 24.41
N VAL A 246 -10.16 -1.18 23.57
CA VAL A 246 -11.45 -1.53 22.97
C VAL A 246 -11.62 -0.93 21.57
N VAL A 247 -12.22 -1.69 20.66
CA VAL A 247 -12.58 -1.24 19.31
C VAL A 247 -14.10 -1.24 19.16
N PHE A 248 -14.65 -0.12 18.71
CA PHE A 248 -16.04 0.02 18.33
C PHE A 248 -16.14 0.06 16.80
N THR A 249 -17.26 -0.44 16.26
CA THR A 249 -17.51 -0.48 14.80
C THR A 249 -18.87 0.10 14.47
N GLY A 250 -18.94 0.88 13.38
CA GLY A 250 -20.13 1.64 12.99
C GLY A 250 -21.23 0.86 12.26
N GLY A 251 -20.97 -0.40 11.86
CA GLY A 251 -21.87 -1.23 11.08
C GLY A 251 -21.54 -2.72 11.18
N SER A 252 -22.44 -3.57 10.69
CA SER A 252 -22.34 -5.03 10.81
C SER A 252 -21.29 -5.62 9.86
N SER A 253 -21.24 -5.16 8.61
CA SER A 253 -20.18 -5.53 7.66
C SER A 253 -18.78 -5.15 8.17
N LEU A 254 -18.64 -3.96 8.76
CA LEU A 254 -17.39 -3.49 9.33
C LEU A 254 -17.01 -4.26 10.61
N TYR A 255 -17.97 -4.61 11.47
CA TYR A 255 -17.73 -5.53 12.59
C TYR A 255 -17.16 -6.87 12.13
N GLU A 256 -17.80 -7.51 11.14
CA GLU A 256 -17.36 -8.80 10.59
C GLU A 256 -15.93 -8.73 10.02
N ALA A 257 -15.54 -7.60 9.43
CA ALA A 257 -14.19 -7.37 8.90
C ALA A 257 -13.11 -7.10 9.98
N LYS A 258 -13.48 -6.67 11.19
CA LYS A 258 -12.52 -6.31 12.27
C LYS A 258 -12.52 -7.28 13.46
N LYS A 259 -13.58 -8.09 13.68
CA LYS A 259 -13.72 -9.00 14.85
C LYS A 259 -12.65 -10.09 14.98
N HIS A 260 -11.87 -10.34 13.92
CA HIS A 260 -10.74 -11.28 13.94
C HIS A 260 -9.37 -10.57 13.96
N ARG A 261 -9.34 -9.23 14.02
CA ARG A 261 -8.11 -8.41 14.07
C ARG A 261 -7.84 -7.81 15.46
N HIS A 262 -8.76 -7.96 16.41
CA HIS A 262 -8.61 -7.53 17.81
C HIS A 262 -9.51 -8.38 18.72
N GLU A 263 -9.15 -8.56 19.99
CA GLU A 263 -9.89 -9.44 20.93
C GLU A 263 -11.13 -8.76 21.53
N ASN A 264 -11.08 -7.44 21.75
CA ASN A 264 -12.18 -6.66 22.33
C ASN A 264 -12.80 -5.75 21.27
N VAL A 265 -13.79 -6.27 20.53
CA VAL A 265 -14.47 -5.57 19.43
C VAL A 265 -15.98 -5.62 19.63
N HIS A 266 -16.64 -4.46 19.54
CA HIS A 266 -18.09 -4.33 19.68
C HIS A 266 -18.71 -3.73 18.42
N CYS A 267 -19.87 -4.24 18.01
CA CYS A 267 -20.69 -3.64 16.98
C CYS A 267 -21.66 -2.64 17.62
N PHE A 268 -21.57 -1.37 17.23
CA PHE A 268 -22.53 -0.33 17.60
C PHE A 268 -23.04 0.34 16.33
N PRO A 269 -24.05 -0.24 15.66
CA PRO A 269 -24.61 0.32 14.43
C PRO A 269 -25.13 1.75 14.60
N SER A 270 -25.26 2.46 13.48
CA SER A 270 -25.95 3.75 13.41
C SER A 270 -27.32 3.72 14.10
N SER A 271 -27.62 4.78 14.87
CA SER A 271 -28.94 5.01 15.49
C SER A 271 -29.60 6.27 14.90
N VAL A 272 -30.80 6.60 15.37
CA VAL A 272 -31.54 7.82 14.96
C VAL A 272 -31.93 8.64 16.19
N ASP A 273 -32.12 9.95 16.00
CA ASP A 273 -32.81 10.81 16.97
C ASP A 273 -34.30 10.90 16.55
N GLU A 274 -35.10 9.94 17.04
CA GLU A 274 -36.52 9.79 16.67
C GLU A 274 -37.31 11.09 16.90
N ALA A 275 -37.11 11.72 18.06
CA ALA A 275 -37.81 12.94 18.45
C ALA A 275 -37.52 14.12 17.51
N HIS A 276 -36.31 14.20 16.94
CA HIS A 276 -35.96 15.17 15.92
C HIS A 276 -36.64 14.88 14.58
N PHE A 277 -36.53 13.65 14.07
CA PHE A 277 -37.02 13.31 12.72
C PHE A 277 -38.54 13.08 12.64
N ALA A 278 -39.21 12.73 13.74
CA ALA A 278 -40.67 12.65 13.83
C ALA A 278 -41.37 14.00 13.52
N GLN A 279 -40.64 15.13 13.55
CA GLN A 279 -41.15 16.42 13.06
C GLN A 279 -41.57 16.39 11.58
N ALA A 280 -41.04 15.46 10.78
CA ALA A 280 -41.40 15.25 9.38
C ALA A 280 -42.74 14.52 9.17
N LEU A 281 -43.35 13.98 10.23
CA LEU A 281 -44.70 13.42 10.20
C LEU A 281 -45.76 14.54 10.06
N ASP A 282 -45.46 15.73 10.59
CA ASP A 282 -46.22 16.94 10.29
C ASP A 282 -45.88 17.42 8.88
N ARG A 283 -46.74 17.06 7.92
CA ARG A 283 -46.58 17.37 6.50
C ARG A 283 -46.82 18.86 6.18
N THR A 284 -47.21 19.68 7.15
CA THR A 284 -47.28 21.15 7.01
C THR A 284 -45.95 21.83 7.32
N ASN A 285 -45.05 21.16 8.05
CA ASN A 285 -43.76 21.67 8.51
C ASN A 285 -42.67 21.65 7.39
N GLY A 286 -43.03 22.07 6.17
CA GLY A 286 -42.19 21.99 4.98
C GLY A 286 -41.13 23.09 4.89
N HIS A 287 -39.90 22.73 4.51
CA HIS A 287 -38.79 23.68 4.41
C HIS A 287 -39.01 24.76 3.33
N PRO A 288 -38.80 26.06 3.61
CA PRO A 288 -39.08 27.15 2.66
C PRO A 288 -38.40 27.01 1.30
N LEU A 289 -37.16 26.50 1.24
CA LEU A 289 -36.40 26.36 -0.01
C LEU A 289 -37.04 25.41 -1.03
N GLN A 290 -37.94 24.51 -0.60
CA GLN A 290 -38.70 23.62 -1.48
C GLN A 290 -40.20 23.96 -1.54
N ALA A 291 -40.65 25.09 -0.99
CA ALA A 291 -42.06 25.45 -0.94
C ALA A 291 -42.67 25.60 -2.34
N THR A 292 -41.93 26.20 -3.27
CA THR A 292 -42.34 26.48 -4.66
C THR A 292 -42.20 25.30 -5.62
N LEU A 293 -41.50 24.23 -5.24
CA LEU A 293 -41.30 23.07 -6.12
C LEU A 293 -42.60 22.30 -6.35
N ALA A 294 -42.76 21.71 -7.52
CA ALA A 294 -43.88 20.81 -7.81
C ALA A 294 -43.86 19.54 -6.94
N LYS A 295 -44.84 18.66 -7.14
CA LYS A 295 -44.84 17.26 -6.65
C LYS A 295 -44.94 16.32 -7.86
N PRO A 296 -44.38 15.11 -7.78
CA PRO A 296 -43.75 14.50 -6.61
C PRO A 296 -42.34 15.04 -6.31
N ARG A 297 -41.91 14.96 -5.05
CA ARG A 297 -40.56 15.33 -4.61
C ARG A 297 -39.81 14.10 -4.11
N LEU A 298 -38.64 13.81 -4.66
CA LEU A 298 -37.81 12.67 -4.25
C LEU A 298 -36.46 13.20 -3.76
N GLY A 299 -36.02 12.84 -2.55
CA GLY A 299 -34.90 13.54 -1.93
C GLY A 299 -33.85 12.69 -1.23
N TYR A 300 -32.62 13.19 -1.25
CA TYR A 300 -31.48 12.71 -0.47
C TYR A 300 -30.88 13.88 0.33
N TYR A 301 -30.36 13.58 1.52
CA TYR A 301 -29.48 14.51 2.21
C TYR A 301 -28.26 13.81 2.80
N GLY A 302 -27.17 14.56 2.92
CA GLY A 302 -25.87 14.08 3.40
C GLY A 302 -24.73 14.65 2.57
N VAL A 303 -23.51 14.20 2.84
CA VAL A 303 -22.35 14.58 2.02
C VAL A 303 -22.58 14.12 0.57
N ILE A 304 -22.17 14.95 -0.38
CA ILE A 304 -22.16 14.65 -1.82
C ILE A 304 -20.67 14.54 -2.21
N ASP A 305 -20.18 13.31 -2.33
CA ASP A 305 -18.79 12.94 -2.57
C ASP A 305 -18.69 11.68 -3.46
N GLU A 306 -17.54 11.02 -3.54
CA GLU A 306 -17.29 9.83 -4.37
C GLU A 306 -18.17 8.60 -4.03
N ARG A 307 -18.97 8.66 -2.96
CA ARG A 307 -19.99 7.65 -2.62
C ARG A 307 -21.31 7.87 -3.36
N MET A 308 -21.51 8.98 -4.06
CA MET A 308 -22.75 9.33 -4.76
C MET A 308 -22.74 8.84 -6.22
N ASP A 309 -23.78 8.11 -6.64
CA ASP A 309 -23.97 7.74 -8.05
C ASP A 309 -24.60 8.92 -8.81
N LEU A 310 -23.76 9.89 -9.20
CA LEU A 310 -24.20 11.04 -10.00
C LEU A 310 -24.81 10.64 -11.36
N PRO A 311 -24.31 9.60 -12.09
CA PRO A 311 -25.00 9.05 -13.25
C PRO A 311 -26.43 8.57 -12.96
N LEU A 312 -26.68 7.89 -11.83
CA LEU A 312 -28.03 7.51 -11.40
C LEU A 312 -28.90 8.74 -11.12
N VAL A 313 -28.37 9.76 -10.43
CA VAL A 313 -29.12 11.00 -10.16
C VAL A 313 -29.49 11.72 -11.47
N ALA A 314 -28.60 11.71 -12.47
CA ALA A 314 -28.88 12.25 -13.80
C ALA A 314 -29.95 11.43 -14.55
N ALA A 315 -29.82 10.10 -14.59
CA ALA A 315 -30.77 9.20 -15.25
C ALA A 315 -32.17 9.27 -14.62
N LEU A 316 -32.25 9.42 -13.29
CA LEU A 316 -33.51 9.62 -12.56
C LEU A 316 -34.19 10.95 -12.94
N ALA A 317 -33.41 12.02 -13.12
CA ALA A 317 -33.90 13.33 -13.54
C ALA A 317 -34.41 13.33 -14.99
N GLU A 318 -33.74 12.61 -15.88
CA GLU A 318 -34.08 12.50 -17.31
C GLU A 318 -35.29 11.59 -17.57
N ALA A 319 -35.44 10.51 -16.80
CA ALA A 319 -36.53 9.55 -16.99
C ALA A 319 -37.91 10.12 -16.62
N HIS A 320 -37.99 11.01 -15.63
CA HIS A 320 -39.24 11.64 -15.17
C HIS A 320 -39.06 13.15 -14.94
N PRO A 321 -39.16 13.98 -16.00
CA PRO A 321 -38.97 15.44 -15.90
C PRO A 321 -39.99 16.18 -15.00
N ASP A 322 -41.13 15.56 -14.69
CA ASP A 322 -42.13 16.07 -13.74
C ASP A 322 -41.70 15.91 -12.27
N TRP A 323 -40.85 14.91 -11.98
CA TRP A 323 -40.36 14.64 -10.62
C TRP A 323 -39.30 15.64 -10.19
N GLN A 324 -39.47 16.21 -8.99
CA GLN A 324 -38.52 17.16 -8.43
C GLN A 324 -37.51 16.43 -7.53
N ILE A 325 -36.26 16.34 -7.97
CA ILE A 325 -35.19 15.66 -7.24
C ILE A 325 -34.47 16.67 -6.34
N VAL A 326 -34.45 16.39 -5.04
CA VAL A 326 -34.02 17.34 -3.99
C VAL A 326 -32.77 16.82 -3.30
N MET A 327 -31.62 17.45 -3.58
CA MET A 327 -30.30 17.04 -3.08
C MET A 327 -29.78 18.06 -2.06
N VAL A 328 -29.64 17.65 -0.80
CA VAL A 328 -29.33 18.57 0.31
C VAL A 328 -28.04 18.17 1.02
N GLY A 329 -26.95 18.89 0.77
CA GLY A 329 -25.72 18.77 1.54
C GLY A 329 -24.50 19.44 0.92
N PRO A 330 -23.35 19.42 1.62
CA PRO A 330 -22.10 19.92 1.09
C PRO A 330 -21.54 19.00 0.00
N VAL A 331 -20.98 19.63 -1.02
CA VAL A 331 -20.22 18.98 -2.10
C VAL A 331 -18.74 19.03 -1.72
N VAL A 332 -18.08 17.88 -1.63
CA VAL A 332 -16.67 17.78 -1.24
C VAL A 332 -15.98 16.64 -1.98
N LYS A 333 -14.64 16.73 -2.10
CA LYS A 333 -13.74 15.81 -2.84
C LYS A 333 -13.96 15.73 -4.36
N ILE A 334 -15.21 15.79 -4.82
CA ILE A 334 -15.58 15.92 -6.23
C ILE A 334 -15.64 17.40 -6.66
N ASP A 335 -15.50 17.66 -7.97
CA ASP A 335 -15.73 18.99 -8.53
C ASP A 335 -17.24 19.31 -8.58
N SER A 336 -17.63 20.46 -8.01
CA SER A 336 -18.99 20.98 -8.10
C SER A 336 -19.47 21.24 -9.53
N ALA A 337 -18.56 21.50 -10.48
CA ALA A 337 -18.91 21.65 -11.90
C ALA A 337 -19.26 20.31 -12.59
N ALA A 338 -18.91 19.17 -11.98
CA ALA A 338 -19.26 17.84 -12.48
C ALA A 338 -20.67 17.37 -12.05
N LEU A 339 -21.38 18.14 -11.22
CA LEU A 339 -22.74 17.81 -10.81
C LEU A 339 -23.72 17.93 -12.00
N PRO A 340 -24.60 16.93 -12.23
CA PRO A 340 -25.58 17.01 -13.31
C PRO A 340 -26.56 18.18 -13.10
N GLN A 341 -26.85 18.87 -14.20
CA GLN A 341 -27.72 20.04 -14.27
C GLN A 341 -28.96 19.71 -15.11
N ARG A 342 -30.14 19.67 -14.49
CA ARG A 342 -31.45 19.44 -15.14
C ARG A 342 -32.48 20.34 -14.44
N GLU A 343 -33.51 20.81 -15.15
CA GLU A 343 -34.47 21.81 -14.62
C GLU A 343 -35.24 21.33 -13.38
N ASN A 344 -35.35 20.00 -13.21
CA ASN A 344 -36.03 19.32 -12.12
C ASN A 344 -35.10 18.80 -11.01
N LEU A 345 -33.80 19.11 -11.06
CA LEU A 345 -32.77 18.64 -10.12
C LEU A 345 -32.19 19.80 -9.29
N HIS A 346 -32.46 19.77 -7.98
CA HIS A 346 -32.27 20.91 -7.07
C HIS A 346 -31.18 20.65 -6.03
N TRP A 347 -30.05 21.35 -6.16
CA TRP A 347 -28.90 21.25 -5.25
C TRP A 347 -28.94 22.37 -4.18
N PHE A 348 -29.30 22.05 -2.94
CA PHE A 348 -29.52 23.04 -1.87
C PHE A 348 -28.31 23.32 -0.95
N GLY A 349 -27.15 22.72 -1.23
CA GLY A 349 -25.93 22.92 -0.44
C GLY A 349 -26.03 22.41 1.01
N GLN A 350 -25.05 22.74 1.85
CA GLN A 350 -25.06 22.38 3.27
C GLN A 350 -26.21 23.10 3.99
N GLN A 351 -27.03 22.34 4.72
CA GLN A 351 -28.11 22.85 5.55
C GLN A 351 -27.89 22.42 7.02
N PRO A 352 -28.35 23.20 8.01
CA PRO A 352 -28.26 22.82 9.42
C PRO A 352 -29.03 21.52 9.71
N TYR A 353 -28.52 20.71 10.64
CA TYR A 353 -29.19 19.47 11.07
C TYR A 353 -30.65 19.69 11.52
N ALA A 354 -30.91 20.85 12.14
CA ALA A 354 -32.24 21.30 12.54
C ALA A 354 -33.25 21.41 11.38
N ALA A 355 -32.80 21.63 10.13
CA ALA A 355 -33.66 21.82 8.97
C ALA A 355 -34.02 20.52 8.24
N LEU A 356 -33.31 19.41 8.49
CA LEU A 356 -33.49 18.16 7.75
C LEU A 356 -34.90 17.54 7.86
N PRO A 357 -35.59 17.55 9.03
CA PRO A 357 -36.98 17.09 9.12
C PRO A 357 -37.94 17.93 8.27
N HIS A 358 -37.66 19.22 8.08
CA HIS A 358 -38.47 20.11 7.25
C HIS A 358 -38.30 19.81 5.75
N PHE A 359 -37.15 19.29 5.33
CA PHE A 359 -36.99 18.75 3.99
C PHE A 359 -37.82 17.46 3.83
N LEU A 360 -37.68 16.51 4.77
CA LEU A 360 -38.47 15.27 4.78
C LEU A 360 -39.99 15.51 4.82
N ALA A 361 -40.46 16.54 5.52
CA ALA A 361 -41.88 16.95 5.56
C ALA A 361 -42.48 17.27 4.17
N GLY A 362 -41.64 17.61 3.17
CA GLY A 362 -42.06 17.85 1.79
C GLY A 362 -41.90 16.68 0.82
N TRP A 363 -41.06 15.69 1.13
CA TRP A 363 -40.67 14.59 0.22
C TRP A 363 -41.70 13.46 0.17
N ASP A 364 -41.92 12.90 -1.01
CA ASP A 364 -42.82 11.77 -1.28
C ASP A 364 -42.08 10.42 -1.35
N VAL A 365 -40.77 10.43 -1.66
CA VAL A 365 -39.85 9.27 -1.59
C VAL A 365 -38.48 9.74 -1.08
N CYS A 366 -37.84 8.92 -0.25
CA CYS A 366 -36.46 9.10 0.20
C CYS A 366 -35.49 8.26 -0.64
N LEU A 367 -34.39 8.86 -1.08
CA LEU A 367 -33.40 8.26 -1.96
C LEU A 367 -32.10 7.96 -1.21
N MET A 368 -31.47 6.82 -1.54
CA MET A 368 -30.09 6.50 -1.19
C MET A 368 -29.34 6.00 -2.46
N PRO A 369 -29.00 6.91 -3.40
CA PRO A 369 -28.37 6.57 -4.66
C PRO A 369 -26.84 6.49 -4.51
N PHE A 370 -26.37 5.54 -3.71
CA PHE A 370 -24.93 5.36 -3.46
C PHE A 370 -24.26 4.57 -4.60
N ALA A 371 -23.11 5.03 -5.07
CA ALA A 371 -22.29 4.33 -6.07
C ALA A 371 -21.67 3.06 -5.47
N LEU A 372 -21.82 1.91 -6.12
CA LEU A 372 -21.34 0.62 -5.60
C LEU A 372 -19.83 0.46 -5.83
N ASN A 373 -19.03 1.11 -4.98
CA ASN A 373 -17.56 1.10 -5.01
C ASN A 373 -16.94 0.79 -3.63
N ALA A 374 -15.61 0.69 -3.56
CA ALA A 374 -14.87 0.33 -2.33
C ALA A 374 -15.22 1.22 -1.12
N SER A 375 -15.38 2.53 -1.32
CA SER A 375 -15.73 3.49 -0.25
C SER A 375 -17.15 3.30 0.32
N THR A 376 -17.99 2.51 -0.36
CA THR A 376 -19.36 2.17 0.08
C THR A 376 -19.52 0.72 0.57
N GLN A 377 -18.47 -0.11 0.45
CA GLN A 377 -18.55 -1.55 0.74
C GLN A 377 -18.91 -1.85 2.21
N TYR A 378 -18.54 -0.96 3.14
CA TYR A 378 -18.66 -1.16 4.59
C TYR A 378 -19.49 -0.07 5.30
N ILE A 379 -20.28 0.74 4.58
CA ILE A 379 -21.05 1.84 5.16
C ILE A 379 -22.35 1.36 5.83
N SER A 380 -22.72 2.01 6.93
CA SER A 380 -23.99 1.77 7.65
C SER A 380 -24.77 3.11 7.78
N PRO A 381 -25.48 3.56 6.72
CA PRO A 381 -25.97 4.93 6.62
C PRO A 381 -27.06 5.25 7.66
N THR A 382 -26.87 6.29 8.48
CA THR A 382 -27.88 6.78 9.44
C THR A 382 -29.21 7.11 8.77
N LYS A 383 -29.14 7.65 7.53
CA LYS A 383 -30.24 8.10 6.67
C LYS A 383 -31.42 7.13 6.65
N VAL A 384 -31.16 5.81 6.59
CA VAL A 384 -32.23 4.82 6.51
C VAL A 384 -33.17 4.90 7.73
N LEU A 385 -32.62 5.02 8.95
CA LEU A 385 -33.41 5.11 10.18
C LEU A 385 -34.06 6.50 10.35
N GLU A 386 -33.41 7.55 9.86
CA GLU A 386 -33.95 8.92 9.84
C GLU A 386 -35.16 9.03 8.90
N TYR A 387 -35.10 8.37 7.74
CA TYR A 387 -36.22 8.23 6.79
C TYR A 387 -37.34 7.33 7.34
N MET A 388 -37.00 6.28 8.10
CA MET A 388 -37.99 5.46 8.83
C MET A 388 -38.71 6.27 9.92
N ALA A 389 -38.02 7.16 10.63
CA ALA A 389 -38.64 8.04 11.64
C ALA A 389 -39.60 9.07 10.99
N ALA A 390 -39.33 9.47 9.74
CA ALA A 390 -40.26 10.23 8.90
C ALA A 390 -41.37 9.38 8.25
N GLN A 391 -41.32 8.04 8.38
CA GLN A 391 -42.26 7.06 7.83
C GLN A 391 -42.45 7.15 6.30
N LEU A 392 -41.40 7.52 5.57
CA LEU A 392 -41.43 7.69 4.10
C LEU A 392 -40.92 6.45 3.35
N PRO A 393 -41.43 6.16 2.15
CA PRO A 393 -40.89 5.11 1.28
C PRO A 393 -39.41 5.36 0.96
N ILE A 394 -38.56 4.34 1.11
CA ILE A 394 -37.11 4.44 0.89
C ILE A 394 -36.71 3.60 -0.33
N VAL A 395 -35.93 4.18 -1.24
CA VAL A 395 -35.30 3.50 -2.38
C VAL A 395 -33.78 3.63 -2.27
N SER A 396 -33.07 2.51 -2.39
CA SER A 396 -31.62 2.42 -2.17
C SER A 396 -30.94 1.61 -3.27
N THR A 397 -29.70 1.95 -3.60
CA THR A 397 -28.79 1.00 -4.24
C THR A 397 -28.41 -0.12 -3.26
N ALA A 398 -27.80 -1.20 -3.75
CA ALA A 398 -27.53 -2.43 -3.00
C ALA A 398 -26.40 -2.36 -1.94
N ILE A 399 -26.46 -1.38 -1.03
CA ILE A 399 -25.58 -1.27 0.13
C ILE A 399 -25.81 -2.46 1.07
N ALA A 400 -24.72 -3.15 1.44
CA ALA A 400 -24.75 -4.46 2.10
C ALA A 400 -25.49 -4.45 3.45
N ASP A 401 -25.19 -3.50 4.34
CA ASP A 401 -25.88 -3.39 5.65
C ASP A 401 -27.38 -3.05 5.46
N VAL A 402 -27.73 -2.19 4.50
CA VAL A 402 -29.13 -1.79 4.24
C VAL A 402 -29.95 -2.97 3.72
N ALA A 403 -29.43 -3.67 2.71
CA ALA A 403 -30.08 -4.84 2.12
C ALA A 403 -30.16 -6.03 3.09
N ARG A 404 -29.21 -6.16 4.02
CA ARG A 404 -29.19 -7.19 5.07
C ARG A 404 -30.21 -6.93 6.17
N HIS A 405 -30.30 -5.69 6.66
CA HIS A 405 -31.06 -5.38 7.87
C HIS A 405 -32.48 -4.86 7.62
N TYR A 406 -32.76 -4.31 6.44
CA TYR A 406 -34.04 -3.64 6.15
C TYR A 406 -34.76 -4.08 4.84
N PRO A 407 -34.66 -5.35 4.38
CA PRO A 407 -35.17 -5.76 3.05
C PRO A 407 -36.69 -5.63 2.90
N ASP A 408 -37.47 -5.75 3.98
CA ASP A 408 -38.94 -5.67 3.94
C ASP A 408 -39.48 -4.23 3.86
N VAL A 409 -38.65 -3.22 4.16
CA VAL A 409 -39.05 -1.81 4.28
C VAL A 409 -38.28 -0.84 3.38
N VAL A 410 -37.12 -1.24 2.84
CA VAL A 410 -36.35 -0.47 1.84
C VAL A 410 -36.41 -1.18 0.50
N SER A 411 -36.79 -0.45 -0.56
CA SER A 411 -36.70 -0.97 -1.93
C SER A 411 -35.25 -0.94 -2.41
N ILE A 412 -34.61 -2.11 -2.47
CA ILE A 412 -33.24 -2.28 -2.98
C ILE A 412 -33.24 -2.41 -4.51
N ALA A 413 -32.32 -1.73 -5.18
CA ALA A 413 -32.05 -1.85 -6.61
C ALA A 413 -30.56 -2.07 -6.92
N THR A 414 -30.29 -2.82 -7.99
CA THR A 414 -28.93 -3.18 -8.46
C THR A 414 -28.55 -2.52 -9.79
N THR A 415 -29.49 -1.87 -10.49
CA THR A 415 -29.28 -1.14 -11.74
C THR A 415 -30.03 0.19 -11.70
N HIS A 416 -29.63 1.15 -12.55
CA HIS A 416 -30.30 2.45 -12.63
C HIS A 416 -31.77 2.33 -13.03
N GLU A 417 -32.09 1.48 -14.00
CA GLU A 417 -33.47 1.19 -14.41
C GLU A 417 -34.29 0.61 -13.24
N ALA A 418 -33.75 -0.38 -12.52
CA ALA A 418 -34.45 -0.99 -11.38
C ALA A 418 -34.70 0.02 -10.24
N PHE A 419 -33.80 1.01 -10.06
CA PHE A 419 -33.94 2.09 -9.08
C PHE A 419 -35.02 3.10 -9.50
N ILE A 420 -35.06 3.50 -10.77
CA ILE A 420 -36.12 4.36 -11.32
C ILE A 420 -37.49 3.67 -11.18
N GLN A 421 -37.59 2.40 -11.59
CA GLN A 421 -38.81 1.62 -11.40
C GLN A 421 -39.20 1.44 -9.91
N ALA A 422 -38.22 1.40 -9.00
CA ALA A 422 -38.50 1.33 -7.56
C ALA A 422 -39.08 2.65 -7.03
N CYS A 423 -38.60 3.80 -7.54
CA CYS A 423 -39.20 5.11 -7.27
C CYS A 423 -40.64 5.19 -7.81
N GLU A 424 -40.90 4.70 -9.04
CA GLU A 424 -42.25 4.60 -9.59
C GLU A 424 -43.19 3.76 -8.70
N ARG A 425 -42.71 2.59 -8.24
CA ARG A 425 -43.48 1.72 -7.33
C ARG A 425 -43.75 2.41 -6.01
N ALA A 426 -42.76 3.11 -5.43
CA ALA A 426 -42.89 3.86 -4.18
C ALA A 426 -43.95 4.96 -4.28
N LEU A 427 -43.92 5.76 -5.36
CA LEU A 427 -44.92 6.81 -5.62
C LEU A 427 -46.34 6.24 -5.82
N ARG A 428 -46.46 5.05 -6.42
CA ARG A 428 -47.74 4.35 -6.68
C ARG A 428 -48.21 3.45 -5.52
N LEU A 429 -47.52 3.42 -4.37
CA LEU A 429 -47.91 2.58 -3.22
C LEU A 429 -49.34 2.90 -2.72
N PRO A 430 -50.24 1.89 -2.59
CA PRO A 430 -51.55 2.06 -1.95
C PRO A 430 -51.45 2.52 -0.50
N VAL A 431 -52.48 3.24 -0.03
CA VAL A 431 -52.52 3.86 1.32
C VAL A 431 -52.37 2.81 2.41
N GLU A 432 -53.01 1.65 2.25
CA GLU A 432 -52.95 0.51 3.15
C GLU A 432 -51.52 -0.04 3.28
N ARG A 433 -50.79 -0.11 2.16
CA ARG A 433 -49.39 -0.58 2.15
C ARG A 433 -48.44 0.49 2.71
N ARG A 434 -48.73 1.78 2.51
CA ARG A 434 -47.99 2.87 3.19
C ARG A 434 -48.15 2.79 4.71
N HIS A 435 -49.36 2.56 5.23
CA HIS A 435 -49.59 2.39 6.66
C HIS A 435 -48.91 1.13 7.22
N GLN A 436 -48.90 0.01 6.48
CA GLN A 436 -48.12 -1.18 6.88
C GLN A 436 -46.62 -0.87 6.99
N LEU A 437 -46.03 -0.26 5.96
CA LEU A 437 -44.62 0.13 5.95
C LEU A 437 -44.30 1.10 7.10
N ALA A 438 -45.10 2.15 7.28
CA ALA A 438 -44.97 3.12 8.37
C ALA A 438 -44.98 2.44 9.75
N SER A 439 -45.87 1.46 9.97
CA SER A 439 -45.91 0.68 11.22
C SER A 439 -44.69 -0.22 11.41
N GLN A 440 -44.12 -0.79 10.35
CA GLN A 440 -42.88 -1.57 10.40
C GLN A 440 -41.67 -0.66 10.70
N MET A 441 -41.58 0.48 10.01
CA MET A 441 -40.56 1.50 10.19
C MET A 441 -40.54 2.05 11.63
N ALA A 442 -41.71 2.43 12.17
CA ALA A 442 -41.83 2.87 13.56
C ALA A 442 -41.41 1.77 14.56
N SER A 443 -41.76 0.51 14.28
CA SER A 443 -41.34 -0.63 15.12
C SER A 443 -39.83 -0.87 15.10
N ILE A 444 -39.14 -0.56 13.99
CA ILE A 444 -37.67 -0.65 13.88
C ILE A 444 -37.02 0.54 14.63
N VAL A 445 -37.52 1.76 14.41
CA VAL A 445 -37.00 2.98 15.06
C VAL A 445 -37.11 2.89 16.58
N ALA A 446 -38.23 2.41 17.12
CA ALA A 446 -38.43 2.25 18.57
C ALA A 446 -37.47 1.24 19.25
N GLN A 447 -36.71 0.45 18.48
CA GLN A 447 -35.70 -0.48 19.01
C GLN A 447 -34.28 0.12 19.04
N THR A 448 -34.07 1.33 18.51
CA THR A 448 -32.76 1.97 18.38
C THR A 448 -32.77 3.40 18.94
N SER A 449 -31.68 3.82 19.59
CA SER A 449 -31.54 5.17 20.14
C SER A 449 -30.08 5.47 20.41
N TRP A 450 -29.63 6.68 20.04
CA TRP A 450 -28.29 7.15 20.39
C TRP A 450 -28.04 7.18 21.90
N ASP A 451 -29.08 7.41 22.71
CA ASP A 451 -28.97 7.40 24.17
C ASP A 451 -28.70 5.97 24.70
N ASN A 452 -29.41 4.96 24.18
CA ASN A 452 -29.14 3.56 24.52
C ASN A 452 -27.76 3.10 24.03
N THR A 453 -27.40 3.45 22.80
CA THR A 453 -26.09 3.12 22.20
C THR A 453 -24.94 3.72 23.02
N VAL A 454 -25.08 4.96 23.51
CA VAL A 454 -24.06 5.61 24.34
C VAL A 454 -24.05 5.09 25.78
N ASP A 455 -25.21 4.82 26.40
CA ASP A 455 -25.28 4.16 27.71
C ASP A 455 -24.79 2.68 27.64
N HIS A 456 -24.66 2.10 26.44
CA HIS A 456 -23.94 0.83 26.21
C HIS A 456 -22.42 1.05 26.08
N MET A 457 -21.97 1.93 25.18
CA MET A 457 -20.55 2.30 25.06
C MET A 457 -19.94 2.71 26.41
N GLN A 458 -20.67 3.48 27.21
CA GLN A 458 -20.24 3.93 28.55
C GLN A 458 -19.97 2.77 29.51
N ARG A 459 -20.69 1.63 29.39
CA ARG A 459 -20.44 0.45 30.23
C ARG A 459 -19.12 -0.22 29.86
N GLU A 460 -18.79 -0.29 28.58
CA GLU A 460 -17.48 -0.77 28.11
C GLU A 460 -16.34 0.18 28.55
N LEU A 461 -16.53 1.51 28.43
CA LEU A 461 -15.59 2.52 28.94
C LEU A 461 -15.40 2.42 30.47
N ALA A 462 -16.47 2.12 31.22
CA ALA A 462 -16.41 1.95 32.66
C ALA A 462 -15.67 0.67 33.09
N ALA A 463 -15.77 -0.42 32.31
CA ALA A 463 -15.00 -1.64 32.58
C ALA A 463 -13.48 -1.37 32.53
N LEU A 464 -13.03 -0.56 31.56
CA LEU A 464 -11.64 -0.11 31.41
C LEU A 464 -11.14 0.79 32.57
N ALA A 465 -12.02 1.27 33.45
CA ALA A 465 -11.63 2.10 34.59
C ALA A 465 -11.05 1.31 35.78
N THR A 466 -11.12 -0.02 35.76
CA THR A 466 -10.71 -0.90 36.87
C THR A 466 -9.17 -0.99 36.98
N PRO A 467 -8.55 -0.74 38.15
CA PRO A 467 -7.10 -0.58 38.28
C PRO A 467 -6.32 -1.91 38.23
N ALA A 468 -6.10 -2.44 37.02
CA ALA A 468 -5.46 -3.74 36.78
C ALA A 468 -4.11 -3.71 36.01
N LYS A 469 -3.50 -2.53 35.81
CA LYS A 469 -2.10 -2.38 35.34
C LYS A 469 -1.39 -1.31 36.19
N LYS A 470 -0.15 -1.58 36.62
CA LYS A 470 0.64 -0.63 37.44
C LYS A 470 1.01 0.60 36.61
N ALA A 471 0.72 1.79 37.13
CA ALA A 471 1.26 3.03 36.59
C ALA A 471 2.80 3.00 36.60
N ARG A 472 3.43 3.42 35.50
CA ARG A 472 4.88 3.69 35.45
C ARG A 472 5.12 5.15 35.91
N PRO A 473 6.02 5.40 36.88
CA PRO A 473 6.32 6.78 37.29
C PRO A 473 6.98 7.59 36.17
N VAL A 474 6.64 8.87 36.07
CA VAL A 474 7.24 9.84 35.15
C VAL A 474 8.00 10.89 35.95
N THR A 475 9.17 10.52 36.47
CA THR A 475 10.10 11.44 37.15
C THR A 475 11.54 10.93 37.03
N GLU A 476 12.30 11.49 36.07
CA GLU A 476 13.62 12.11 36.26
C GLU A 476 14.24 12.40 34.88
N ILE A 477 14.11 13.65 34.43
CA ILE A 477 14.84 14.16 33.25
C ILE A 477 15.89 15.15 33.76
N ALA A 478 17.14 14.70 33.89
CA ALA A 478 18.29 15.54 34.11
C ALA A 478 19.53 14.97 33.40
N ALA A 479 20.05 15.74 32.44
CA ALA A 479 21.41 15.64 31.92
C ALA A 479 21.97 14.23 31.56
N ASN A 480 21.41 13.58 30.52
CA ASN A 480 22.25 12.92 29.52
C ASN A 480 21.52 12.71 28.19
N SER A 481 22.05 13.28 27.10
CA SER A 481 21.47 13.23 25.76
C SER A 481 21.87 11.95 25.01
N ALA A 482 21.42 10.79 25.50
CA ALA A 482 21.64 9.50 24.83
C ALA A 482 20.50 8.49 25.11
N ARG A 483 20.06 7.80 24.04
CA ARG A 483 19.12 6.65 24.05
C ARG A 483 17.72 6.91 24.61
N ALA A 484 16.78 7.16 23.70
CA ALA A 484 15.44 6.59 23.87
C ALA A 484 15.58 5.06 24.03
N GLN A 485 15.02 4.48 25.09
CA GLN A 485 15.01 3.03 25.27
C GLN A 485 13.81 2.41 24.57
N ALA A 486 14.06 1.37 23.77
CA ALA A 486 13.02 0.68 23.03
C ALA A 486 12.07 -0.08 23.96
N VAL A 487 10.76 0.05 23.71
CA VAL A 487 9.82 -1.01 24.09
C VAL A 487 10.06 -2.17 23.13
N ALA A 488 10.35 -3.35 23.67
CA ALA A 488 10.80 -4.49 22.87
C ALA A 488 9.69 -5.03 21.96
N LEU A 489 9.75 -4.64 20.68
CA LEU A 489 9.34 -5.53 19.60
C LEU A 489 10.11 -6.85 19.75
N ARG A 490 9.46 -7.99 19.56
CA ARG A 490 10.21 -9.25 19.39
C ARG A 490 11.08 -9.09 18.12
N PRO A 491 12.39 -9.38 18.18
CA PRO A 491 13.23 -9.31 16.99
C PRO A 491 12.76 -10.33 15.96
N ILE A 492 12.88 -9.99 14.68
CA ILE A 492 12.65 -10.90 13.56
C ILE A 492 13.78 -11.95 13.59
N GLU A 493 13.48 -13.25 13.60
CA GLU A 493 14.53 -14.28 13.71
C GLU A 493 15.49 -14.20 12.51
N CYS A 494 14.96 -14.04 11.30
CA CYS A 494 15.74 -13.79 10.09
C CYS A 494 15.18 -12.63 9.24
N LEU A 495 15.93 -11.52 9.15
CA LEU A 495 15.60 -10.41 8.24
C LEU A 495 16.35 -10.57 6.91
N ILE A 496 15.60 -10.66 5.81
CA ILE A 496 16.13 -10.91 4.46
C ILE A 496 15.97 -9.63 3.63
N LEU A 497 17.07 -9.10 3.08
CA LEU A 497 17.08 -7.84 2.34
C LEU A 497 17.22 -8.09 0.82
N GLY A 498 16.14 -7.80 0.09
CA GLY A 498 15.93 -8.04 -1.34
C GLY A 498 15.06 -9.27 -1.61
N ALA A 499 14.14 -9.18 -2.58
CA ALA A 499 13.32 -10.30 -3.09
C ALA A 499 13.67 -10.63 -4.55
N GLY A 500 14.97 -10.60 -4.90
CA GLY A 500 15.48 -11.28 -6.10
C GLY A 500 15.53 -12.80 -5.91
N PRO A 501 16.06 -13.57 -6.89
CA PRO A 501 16.11 -15.04 -6.86
C PRO A 501 16.64 -15.62 -5.53
N THR A 502 17.74 -15.06 -5.01
CA THR A 502 18.33 -15.46 -3.73
C THR A 502 17.43 -15.14 -2.53
N GLY A 503 16.75 -13.99 -2.56
CA GLY A 503 15.91 -13.53 -1.45
C GLY A 503 14.60 -14.32 -1.34
N LEU A 504 13.95 -14.56 -2.49
CA LEU A 504 12.79 -15.44 -2.61
C LEU A 504 13.11 -16.87 -2.17
N SER A 505 14.23 -17.42 -2.66
CA SER A 505 14.72 -18.74 -2.24
C SER A 505 15.04 -18.79 -0.73
N ALA A 506 15.69 -17.77 -0.18
CA ALA A 506 15.97 -17.71 1.26
C ALA A 506 14.68 -17.62 2.11
N GLY A 507 13.69 -16.82 1.68
CA GLY A 507 12.39 -16.71 2.34
C GLY A 507 11.61 -18.02 2.29
N TYR A 508 11.55 -18.66 1.13
CA TYR A 508 10.96 -19.99 0.93
C TYR A 508 11.62 -21.07 1.80
N HIS A 509 12.95 -21.08 1.88
CA HIS A 509 13.69 -22.10 2.64
C HIS A 509 13.77 -21.87 4.14
N TYR A 510 13.62 -20.63 4.60
CA TYR A 510 13.50 -20.34 6.03
C TYR A 510 12.06 -20.55 6.52
N GLY A 511 11.08 -19.99 5.80
CA GLY A 511 9.67 -20.05 6.16
C GLY A 511 9.30 -19.10 7.30
N GLU A 512 8.49 -19.60 8.24
CA GLU A 512 7.99 -18.83 9.38
C GLU A 512 9.14 -18.25 10.23
N GLY A 513 8.97 -17.04 10.75
CA GLY A 513 10.02 -16.31 11.49
C GLY A 513 10.98 -15.50 10.63
N ALA A 514 10.98 -15.68 9.30
CA ALA A 514 11.65 -14.77 8.37
C ALA A 514 10.73 -13.64 7.88
N MET A 515 11.34 -12.50 7.57
CA MET A 515 10.74 -11.38 6.84
C MET A 515 11.65 -10.99 5.66
N VAL A 516 11.11 -10.99 4.45
CA VAL A 516 11.77 -10.50 3.22
C VAL A 516 11.31 -9.06 2.97
N LEU A 517 12.25 -8.14 2.75
CA LEU A 517 11.98 -6.76 2.36
C LEU A 517 12.45 -6.51 0.93
N GLU A 518 11.58 -5.98 0.08
CA GLU A 518 11.89 -5.54 -1.28
C GLU A 518 11.54 -4.06 -1.46
N LYS A 519 12.45 -3.28 -2.06
CA LYS A 519 12.26 -1.84 -2.29
C LYS A 519 11.32 -1.52 -3.45
N ASN A 520 11.12 -2.49 -4.35
CA ASN A 520 10.24 -2.38 -5.50
C ASN A 520 8.82 -2.87 -5.15
N HIS A 521 7.84 -2.47 -5.95
CA HIS A 521 6.46 -2.97 -5.88
C HIS A 521 6.34 -4.47 -6.22
N SER A 522 7.19 -4.98 -7.13
CA SER A 522 7.23 -6.37 -7.57
C SER A 522 8.54 -7.08 -7.17
N VAL A 523 8.42 -8.38 -6.90
CA VAL A 523 9.56 -9.28 -6.64
C VAL A 523 10.34 -9.60 -7.92
N GLY A 524 11.53 -10.20 -7.77
CA GLY A 524 12.39 -10.68 -8.85
C GLY A 524 13.70 -9.90 -9.03
N GLY A 525 13.79 -8.67 -8.53
CA GLY A 525 15.02 -7.85 -8.57
C GLY A 525 15.47 -7.50 -10.00
N TRP A 526 16.47 -8.20 -10.51
CA TRP A 526 16.91 -8.14 -11.92
C TRP A 526 16.38 -9.28 -12.80
N CYS A 527 15.82 -10.33 -12.21
CA CYS A 527 15.17 -11.41 -12.95
C CYS A 527 13.68 -11.07 -13.22
N ARG A 528 13.42 -9.80 -13.52
CA ARG A 528 12.08 -9.25 -13.76
C ARG A 528 11.82 -9.05 -15.25
N SER A 529 10.55 -8.80 -15.57
CA SER A 529 10.08 -8.50 -16.92
C SER A 529 9.18 -7.26 -16.93
N VAL A 530 9.06 -6.61 -18.08
CA VAL A 530 8.11 -5.54 -18.40
C VAL A 530 7.20 -6.03 -19.51
N GLU A 531 5.90 -5.77 -19.41
CA GLU A 531 4.96 -5.95 -20.52
C GLU A 531 4.53 -4.57 -21.04
N ASP A 532 4.59 -4.36 -22.36
CA ASP A 532 4.13 -3.14 -23.03
C ASP A 532 3.70 -3.43 -24.48
N GLN A 533 2.55 -2.88 -24.90
CA GLN A 533 1.88 -3.16 -26.19
C GLN A 533 1.75 -4.67 -26.54
N GLY A 534 1.70 -5.55 -25.53
CA GLY A 534 1.67 -7.01 -25.70
C GLY A 534 3.03 -7.65 -26.01
N PHE A 535 4.12 -6.88 -26.02
CA PHE A 535 5.48 -7.40 -25.95
C PHE A 535 5.87 -7.65 -24.49
N THR A 536 6.63 -8.71 -24.23
CA THR A 536 7.33 -8.92 -22.95
C THR A 536 8.83 -8.75 -23.16
N PHE A 537 9.49 -8.01 -22.26
CA PHE A 537 10.94 -7.81 -22.24
C PHE A 537 11.51 -8.11 -20.86
N ASP A 538 12.62 -8.85 -20.75
CA ASP A 538 13.31 -9.04 -19.47
C ASP A 538 14.26 -7.87 -19.14
N TYR A 539 14.61 -7.72 -17.87
CA TYR A 539 15.67 -6.83 -17.38
C TYR A 539 17.05 -7.40 -17.77
N ALA A 540 17.40 -7.28 -19.06
CA ALA A 540 18.45 -8.04 -19.78
C ALA A 540 18.08 -9.51 -20.04
N GLY A 541 18.76 -10.15 -21.00
CA GLY A 541 18.44 -11.50 -21.46
C GLY A 541 18.61 -12.58 -20.38
N HIS A 542 17.52 -13.27 -20.02
CA HIS A 542 17.48 -14.33 -19.01
C HIS A 542 17.07 -15.68 -19.59
N ILE A 543 17.62 -16.75 -19.02
CA ILE A 543 17.32 -18.16 -19.36
C ILE A 543 17.35 -19.04 -18.11
N MET A 544 16.59 -20.13 -18.13
CA MET A 544 16.66 -21.22 -17.16
C MET A 544 17.62 -22.30 -17.67
N PHE A 545 18.49 -22.78 -16.80
CA PHE A 545 19.29 -23.98 -16.99
C PHE A 545 19.79 -24.38 -15.60
N SER A 546 19.96 -25.68 -15.38
CA SER A 546 20.87 -26.19 -14.34
C SER A 546 21.07 -27.69 -14.55
N ASN A 547 22.17 -28.22 -14.03
CA ASN A 547 22.37 -29.65 -13.87
C ASN A 547 22.02 -30.13 -12.45
N ASP A 548 21.75 -29.22 -11.51
CA ASP A 548 21.35 -29.55 -10.13
C ASP A 548 19.89 -30.11 -10.12
N PRO A 549 19.66 -31.37 -9.69
CA PRO A 549 18.33 -31.98 -9.71
C PRO A 549 17.32 -31.30 -8.77
N TYR A 550 17.79 -30.63 -7.71
CA TYR A 550 16.94 -29.84 -6.84
C TYR A 550 16.51 -28.52 -7.51
N VAL A 551 17.37 -27.87 -8.29
CA VAL A 551 16.98 -26.69 -9.08
C VAL A 551 16.00 -27.07 -10.19
N LEU A 552 16.21 -28.20 -10.87
CA LEU A 552 15.27 -28.69 -11.87
C LEU A 552 13.88 -28.97 -11.27
N GLY A 553 13.81 -29.69 -10.14
CA GLY A 553 12.54 -29.89 -9.41
C GLY A 553 11.95 -28.60 -8.82
N LEU A 554 12.74 -27.53 -8.67
CA LEU A 554 12.25 -26.21 -8.29
C LEU A 554 11.65 -25.47 -9.50
N TYR A 555 12.18 -25.59 -10.71
CA TYR A 555 11.50 -25.09 -11.92
C TYR A 555 10.14 -25.79 -12.12
N ASP A 556 10.08 -27.11 -11.92
CA ASP A 556 8.83 -27.87 -11.99
C ASP A 556 7.79 -27.39 -10.96
N LEU A 557 8.21 -27.08 -9.72
CA LEU A 557 7.33 -26.56 -8.67
C LEU A 557 6.81 -25.14 -9.00
N LEU A 558 7.69 -24.24 -9.45
CA LEU A 558 7.39 -22.82 -9.60
C LEU A 558 6.63 -22.48 -10.89
N LEU A 559 6.80 -23.28 -11.95
CA LEU A 559 6.19 -23.03 -13.27
C LEU A 559 5.23 -24.12 -13.73
N GLY A 560 5.40 -25.37 -13.31
CA GLY A 560 4.61 -26.50 -13.79
C GLY A 560 4.60 -26.61 -15.32
N GLU A 561 3.41 -26.51 -15.92
CA GLU A 561 3.20 -26.52 -17.38
C GLU A 561 3.67 -25.23 -18.08
N ASN A 562 3.95 -24.14 -17.35
CA ASN A 562 4.44 -22.87 -17.91
C ASN A 562 5.92 -22.92 -18.34
N GLN A 563 6.52 -24.10 -18.53
CA GLN A 563 7.91 -24.27 -18.95
C GLN A 563 8.03 -24.51 -20.47
N HIS A 564 8.74 -23.63 -21.17
CA HIS A 564 9.27 -23.90 -22.50
C HIS A 564 10.72 -24.41 -22.36
N TRP A 565 11.10 -25.43 -23.15
CA TRP A 565 12.48 -25.94 -23.17
C TRP A 565 12.94 -26.19 -24.60
N GLN A 566 14.02 -25.52 -25.03
CA GLN A 566 14.44 -25.44 -26.42
C GLN A 566 15.96 -25.56 -26.60
N THR A 567 16.39 -25.83 -27.84
CA THR A 567 17.79 -25.88 -28.25
C THR A 567 18.36 -24.47 -28.43
N ARG A 568 19.57 -24.22 -27.94
CA ARG A 568 20.20 -22.90 -27.99
C ARG A 568 20.70 -22.53 -29.39
N GLU A 569 20.12 -21.48 -29.95
CA GLU A 569 20.69 -20.74 -31.09
C GLU A 569 21.31 -19.42 -30.63
N ALA A 570 22.62 -19.45 -30.35
CA ALA A 570 23.44 -18.31 -29.94
C ALA A 570 24.54 -18.04 -30.97
N TRP A 571 24.77 -16.77 -31.33
CA TRP A 571 25.56 -16.37 -32.49
C TRP A 571 26.47 -15.17 -32.21
N VAL A 572 27.46 -14.94 -33.06
CA VAL A 572 28.34 -13.75 -33.07
C VAL A 572 28.18 -13.04 -34.41
N TYR A 573 28.08 -11.71 -34.40
CA TYR A 573 28.10 -10.89 -35.61
C TYR A 573 29.44 -10.13 -35.71
N SER A 574 30.25 -10.48 -36.69
CA SER A 574 31.50 -9.78 -37.00
C SER A 574 31.79 -9.84 -38.50
N HIS A 575 32.55 -8.88 -39.02
CA HIS A 575 32.95 -8.81 -40.44
C HIS A 575 31.79 -8.89 -41.45
N GLY A 576 30.59 -8.47 -41.06
CA GLY A 576 29.38 -8.51 -41.90
C GLY A 576 28.66 -9.86 -41.97
N VAL A 577 29.09 -10.85 -41.18
CA VAL A 577 28.51 -12.20 -41.17
C VAL A 577 28.11 -12.66 -39.76
N TYR A 578 27.21 -13.64 -39.70
CA TYR A 578 26.82 -14.32 -38.47
C TYR A 578 27.53 -15.69 -38.39
N THR A 579 28.29 -15.93 -37.32
CA THR A 579 28.83 -17.25 -36.99
C THR A 579 28.20 -17.81 -35.72
N ARG A 580 28.13 -19.14 -35.57
CA ARG A 580 27.59 -19.78 -34.35
C ARG A 580 28.50 -19.50 -33.15
N TYR A 581 27.92 -19.42 -31.97
CA TYR A 581 28.70 -19.50 -30.72
C TYR A 581 28.99 -20.98 -30.42
N PRO A 582 30.25 -21.37 -30.10
CA PRO A 582 31.40 -20.50 -29.82
C PRO A 582 32.22 -20.09 -31.06
N PHE A 583 32.57 -18.81 -31.16
CA PHE A 583 33.30 -18.19 -32.30
C PHE A 583 34.56 -18.96 -32.72
N GLN A 584 35.36 -19.34 -31.73
CA GLN A 584 36.62 -20.05 -31.87
C GLN A 584 36.48 -21.45 -32.52
N SER A 585 35.28 -22.05 -32.48
CA SER A 585 34.96 -23.33 -33.12
C SER A 585 34.05 -23.17 -34.35
N ALA A 586 33.81 -21.92 -34.79
CA ALA A 586 32.85 -21.58 -35.83
C ALA A 586 33.40 -20.43 -36.70
N LEU A 587 34.63 -20.60 -37.18
CA LEU A 587 35.31 -19.64 -38.05
C LEU A 587 34.79 -19.71 -39.51
N TYR A 588 34.12 -20.80 -39.89
CA TYR A 588 33.53 -21.00 -41.21
C TYR A 588 32.55 -19.87 -41.58
N GLY A 589 32.75 -19.27 -42.74
CA GLY A 589 31.97 -18.13 -43.24
C GLY A 589 32.58 -16.75 -42.96
N LEU A 590 33.60 -16.65 -42.09
CA LEU A 590 34.41 -15.43 -41.96
C LEU A 590 35.28 -15.20 -43.22
N PRO A 591 35.74 -13.95 -43.47
CA PRO A 591 36.71 -13.67 -44.52
C PRO A 591 37.98 -14.54 -44.38
N ALA A 592 38.50 -15.06 -45.49
CA ALA A 592 39.61 -16.03 -45.47
C ALA A 592 40.88 -15.53 -44.75
N GLU A 593 41.14 -14.22 -44.80
CA GLU A 593 42.23 -13.57 -44.05
C GLU A 593 42.01 -13.65 -42.52
N VAL A 594 40.78 -13.38 -42.06
CA VAL A 594 40.39 -13.49 -40.64
C VAL A 594 40.49 -14.94 -40.16
N VAL A 595 40.05 -15.90 -40.97
CA VAL A 595 40.21 -17.33 -40.68
C VAL A 595 41.69 -17.71 -40.57
N GLY A 596 42.51 -17.23 -41.52
CA GLY A 596 43.96 -17.43 -41.52
C GLY A 596 44.64 -16.90 -40.26
N GLU A 597 44.35 -15.65 -39.86
CA GLU A 597 44.88 -15.07 -38.62
C GLU A 597 44.44 -15.86 -37.37
N CYS A 598 43.19 -16.33 -37.32
CA CYS A 598 42.68 -17.11 -36.19
C CYS A 598 43.37 -18.47 -36.06
N VAL A 599 43.48 -19.23 -37.15
CA VAL A 599 44.13 -20.56 -37.16
C VAL A 599 45.63 -20.43 -36.91
N LEU A 600 46.33 -19.51 -37.59
CA LEU A 600 47.76 -19.28 -37.36
C LEU A 600 48.04 -18.80 -35.93
N GLY A 601 47.20 -17.92 -35.40
CA GLY A 601 47.30 -17.45 -34.01
C GLY A 601 47.17 -18.59 -32.99
N ALA A 602 46.24 -19.53 -33.21
CA ALA A 602 46.07 -20.69 -32.35
C ALA A 602 47.27 -21.67 -32.43
N ILE A 603 47.87 -21.83 -33.61
CA ILE A 603 49.11 -22.61 -33.81
C ILE A 603 50.28 -21.94 -33.07
N GLU A 604 50.48 -20.63 -33.24
CA GLU A 604 51.50 -19.86 -32.53
C GLU A 604 51.36 -19.99 -31.00
N ALA A 605 50.14 -19.87 -30.48
CA ALA A 605 49.89 -19.94 -29.05
C ALA A 605 50.18 -21.33 -28.44
N ARG A 606 49.99 -22.40 -29.23
CA ARG A 606 50.16 -23.79 -28.77
C ARG A 606 51.57 -24.36 -29.00
N TYR A 607 52.32 -23.85 -29.98
CA TYR A 607 53.62 -24.40 -30.38
C TYR A 607 54.76 -23.37 -30.49
N GLY A 608 54.48 -22.07 -30.48
CA GLY A 608 55.44 -20.99 -30.76
C GLY A 608 56.36 -20.57 -29.59
N SER A 609 56.55 -21.43 -28.58
CA SER A 609 57.33 -21.11 -27.37
C SER A 609 58.34 -22.19 -27.00
N GLU A 610 59.47 -22.24 -27.73
CA GLU A 610 60.69 -22.89 -27.21
C GLU A 610 61.31 -22.04 -26.08
N SER A 611 61.87 -22.71 -25.06
CA SER A 611 62.36 -22.17 -23.78
C SER A 611 61.25 -21.55 -22.88
N VAL A 612 60.72 -22.25 -21.87
CA VAL A 612 61.44 -22.72 -20.66
C VAL A 612 60.86 -24.04 -20.10
N ALA A 613 61.77 -24.94 -19.72
CA ALA A 613 61.64 -26.09 -18.80
C ALA A 613 60.25 -26.72 -18.50
N SER A 614 59.96 -27.82 -19.20
CA SER A 614 59.40 -29.09 -18.69
C SER A 614 58.42 -29.06 -17.49
N ALA A 615 57.14 -29.30 -17.77
CA ALA A 615 56.20 -29.91 -16.84
C ALA A 615 55.40 -31.02 -17.57
N GLN A 616 55.00 -32.07 -16.85
CA GLN A 616 54.50 -33.33 -17.42
C GLN A 616 53.16 -33.19 -18.15
N ALA A 617 52.96 -34.01 -19.19
CA ALA A 617 51.64 -34.23 -19.77
C ALA A 617 50.78 -35.06 -18.82
N VAL A 618 49.54 -34.62 -18.63
CA VAL A 618 48.45 -35.39 -18.01
C VAL A 618 47.28 -35.37 -18.98
N PRO A 619 46.72 -36.53 -19.38
CA PRO A 619 45.48 -36.56 -20.14
C PRO A 619 44.29 -36.43 -19.17
N ASP A 620 43.50 -35.37 -19.31
CA ASP A 620 42.09 -35.39 -18.90
C ASP A 620 41.28 -34.72 -20.01
N ASP A 621 40.17 -35.35 -20.37
CA ASP A 621 39.39 -35.05 -21.57
C ASP A 621 38.07 -34.41 -21.13
N ARG A 622 38.08 -33.08 -21.04
CA ARG A 622 36.90 -32.27 -20.76
C ARG A 622 37.08 -30.86 -21.31
N CYS A 623 36.28 -30.53 -22.33
CA CYS A 623 36.21 -29.21 -22.94
C CYS A 623 35.83 -28.17 -21.87
N LEU A 624 36.76 -27.25 -21.58
CA LEU A 624 36.67 -26.19 -20.56
C LEU A 624 36.55 -24.81 -21.24
N ASP A 625 37.04 -23.71 -20.64
CA ASP A 625 36.26 -22.47 -20.59
C ASP A 625 36.94 -21.05 -20.66
N CYS A 626 36.46 -20.10 -21.52
CA CYS A 626 36.91 -18.67 -21.56
C CYS A 626 35.99 -17.47 -22.09
N CYS A 627 34.79 -17.55 -22.73
CA CYS A 627 33.87 -16.36 -23.00
C CYS A 627 32.50 -16.26 -22.20
N ALA A 628 32.09 -15.08 -21.71
CA ALA A 628 31.23 -14.91 -20.51
C ALA A 628 29.68 -14.99 -20.67
N ASP A 629 29.14 -16.10 -21.18
CA ASP A 629 27.68 -16.30 -21.34
C ASP A 629 26.95 -16.77 -20.06
N GLY A 630 27.68 -17.38 -19.12
CA GLY A 630 27.28 -17.52 -17.72
C GLY A 630 26.69 -18.87 -17.36
N VAL A 631 27.53 -19.88 -17.16
CA VAL A 631 27.14 -21.24 -16.72
C VAL A 631 28.03 -21.74 -15.59
N VAL A 632 27.60 -22.67 -14.75
CA VAL A 632 28.48 -23.54 -13.94
C VAL A 632 27.72 -24.85 -13.71
N SER A 633 28.41 -26.00 -13.75
CA SER A 633 27.95 -27.23 -13.12
C SER A 633 28.81 -27.53 -11.89
N ASP A 634 28.19 -27.80 -10.73
CA ASP A 634 28.90 -28.28 -9.54
C ASP A 634 29.32 -29.74 -9.78
N ASP A 635 30.58 -29.96 -10.18
CA ASP A 635 31.35 -31.19 -9.90
C ASP A 635 32.86 -30.91 -9.93
N ASP A 636 33.66 -31.78 -9.30
CA ASP A 636 35.13 -31.76 -9.25
C ASP A 636 35.82 -30.43 -8.82
N ARG A 637 35.75 -30.12 -7.51
CA ARG A 637 36.67 -29.15 -6.85
C ARG A 637 38.11 -29.68 -6.73
N VAL A 638 38.79 -29.95 -7.84
CA VAL A 638 40.22 -30.28 -7.85
C VAL A 638 41.04 -29.01 -7.68
N LEU A 639 41.78 -28.92 -6.56
CA LEU A 639 42.63 -27.77 -6.22
C LEU A 639 43.93 -27.74 -7.06
N THR A 640 43.82 -27.42 -8.35
CA THR A 640 44.96 -26.91 -9.12
C THR A 640 45.27 -25.48 -8.65
N GLN A 641 46.55 -25.18 -8.39
CA GLN A 641 46.93 -23.86 -7.89
C GLN A 641 46.67 -22.79 -8.96
N PRO A 642 46.00 -21.67 -8.62
CA PRO A 642 45.80 -20.59 -9.57
C PRO A 642 47.16 -20.00 -9.96
N ARG A 643 47.46 -19.97 -11.26
CA ARG A 643 48.51 -19.09 -11.77
C ARG A 643 48.02 -17.65 -11.61
N ASN A 644 48.85 -16.78 -11.05
CA ASN A 644 48.60 -15.33 -11.02
C ASN A 644 48.79 -14.76 -12.43
N GLU A 645 47.81 -15.02 -13.29
CA GLU A 645 47.74 -14.62 -14.69
C GLU A 645 46.44 -13.83 -14.90
N ASP A 646 46.56 -12.68 -15.56
CA ASP A 646 45.43 -11.84 -15.93
C ASP A 646 44.70 -12.36 -17.17
N PHE A 647 43.48 -11.86 -17.36
CA PHE A 647 42.58 -12.30 -18.41
C PHE A 647 43.07 -11.95 -19.82
N GLU A 648 43.90 -10.90 -19.99
CA GLU A 648 44.46 -10.56 -21.31
C GLU A 648 45.56 -11.57 -21.72
N HIS A 649 46.49 -11.90 -20.82
CA HIS A 649 47.49 -12.93 -21.06
C HIS A 649 46.86 -14.32 -21.24
N PHE A 650 45.81 -14.65 -20.47
CA PHE A 650 45.04 -15.87 -20.68
C PHE A 650 44.50 -15.96 -22.12
N ILE A 651 43.81 -14.92 -22.59
CA ILE A 651 43.22 -14.85 -23.93
C ILE A 651 44.29 -15.11 -25.02
N TYR A 652 45.43 -14.43 -24.93
CA TYR A 652 46.52 -14.62 -25.90
C TYR A 652 47.18 -16.00 -25.84
N ARG A 653 47.41 -16.56 -24.64
CA ARG A 653 48.01 -17.90 -24.48
C ARG A 653 47.08 -19.02 -24.96
N VAL A 654 45.77 -18.85 -24.79
CA VAL A 654 44.81 -19.95 -24.94
C VAL A 654 44.14 -19.99 -26.31
N TRP A 655 43.87 -18.83 -26.93
CA TRP A 655 43.28 -18.76 -28.27
C TRP A 655 44.17 -18.09 -29.32
N GLY A 656 45.28 -17.45 -28.92
CA GLY A 656 46.19 -16.80 -29.84
C GLY A 656 45.72 -15.48 -30.44
N LYS A 657 46.63 -14.81 -31.14
CA LYS A 657 46.51 -13.40 -31.55
C LYS A 657 45.29 -13.12 -32.45
N GLY A 658 44.93 -14.03 -33.36
CA GLY A 658 43.80 -13.83 -34.28
C GLY A 658 42.44 -13.85 -33.57
N ILE A 659 42.14 -14.91 -32.82
CA ILE A 659 40.88 -15.02 -32.06
C ILE A 659 40.81 -13.92 -30.97
N ALA A 660 41.95 -13.59 -30.36
CA ALA A 660 42.09 -12.43 -29.49
C ALA A 660 41.68 -11.13 -30.19
N ARG A 661 42.25 -10.83 -31.36
CA ARG A 661 41.98 -9.61 -32.15
C ARG A 661 40.54 -9.50 -32.64
N HIS A 662 39.98 -10.58 -33.20
CA HIS A 662 38.72 -10.52 -33.96
C HIS A 662 37.45 -10.72 -33.12
N PHE A 663 37.57 -11.30 -31.92
CA PHE A 663 36.42 -11.50 -31.03
C PHE A 663 36.77 -11.24 -29.56
N ALA A 664 37.70 -11.99 -28.98
CA ALA A 664 37.81 -12.10 -27.54
C ALA A 664 38.21 -10.79 -26.83
N ILE A 665 39.24 -10.08 -27.32
CA ILE A 665 39.67 -8.79 -26.76
C ILE A 665 38.62 -7.69 -26.99
N PRO A 666 38.12 -7.41 -28.21
CA PRO A 666 37.14 -6.35 -28.41
C PRO A 666 35.82 -6.62 -27.67
N TYR A 667 35.28 -7.84 -27.73
CA TYR A 667 34.06 -8.19 -26.99
C TYR A 667 34.23 -8.00 -25.48
N ASN A 668 35.29 -8.55 -24.87
CA ASN A 668 35.48 -8.43 -23.43
C ASN A 668 35.81 -6.99 -23.00
N ARG A 669 36.59 -6.21 -23.76
CA ARG A 669 36.81 -4.79 -23.45
C ARG A 669 35.51 -3.99 -23.49
N LYS A 670 34.60 -4.31 -24.41
CA LYS A 670 33.26 -3.70 -24.53
C LYS A 670 32.31 -4.13 -23.40
N LEU A 671 32.25 -5.42 -23.08
CA LEU A 671 31.43 -5.99 -22.01
C LEU A 671 31.86 -5.51 -20.61
N TRP A 672 33.17 -5.50 -20.33
CA TRP A 672 33.72 -5.22 -19.00
C TRP A 672 34.15 -3.76 -18.79
N LYS A 673 34.30 -2.95 -19.86
CA LYS A 673 34.81 -1.57 -19.81
C LYS A 673 36.03 -1.39 -18.89
N THR A 674 36.88 -2.41 -18.81
CA THR A 674 38.00 -2.56 -17.88
C THR A 674 39.20 -3.13 -18.65
N PRO A 675 40.44 -2.68 -18.40
CA PRO A 675 41.62 -3.34 -18.96
C PRO A 675 41.66 -4.80 -18.54
N LEU A 676 41.71 -5.72 -19.49
CA LEU A 676 41.63 -7.16 -19.22
C LEU A 676 42.89 -7.65 -18.47
N SER A 677 44.00 -6.92 -18.63
CA SER A 677 45.24 -7.01 -17.83
C SER A 677 45.06 -6.81 -16.32
N ASN A 678 43.91 -6.27 -15.89
CA ASN A 678 43.63 -6.00 -14.48
C ASN A 678 42.62 -6.99 -13.89
N MET A 679 42.15 -7.96 -14.68
CA MET A 679 41.16 -8.96 -14.28
C MET A 679 41.83 -10.31 -14.00
N GLU A 680 41.50 -10.94 -12.88
CA GLU A 680 41.92 -12.31 -12.59
C GLU A 680 41.10 -13.35 -13.39
N THR A 681 41.62 -14.57 -13.46
CA THR A 681 41.09 -15.71 -14.23
C THR A 681 40.24 -16.69 -13.41
N SER A 682 40.08 -16.43 -12.10
CA SER A 682 39.41 -17.32 -11.12
C SER A 682 37.96 -17.68 -11.47
N TRP A 683 37.25 -16.77 -12.13
CA TRP A 683 35.84 -16.89 -12.49
C TRP A 683 35.60 -17.70 -13.78
N LEU A 684 36.66 -18.13 -14.48
CA LEU A 684 36.55 -18.86 -15.75
C LEU A 684 36.20 -20.34 -15.58
N GLY A 685 36.19 -20.90 -14.37
CA GLY A 685 35.94 -22.33 -14.17
C GLY A 685 34.51 -22.75 -14.59
N GLY A 686 34.38 -23.55 -15.65
CA GLY A 686 33.16 -24.29 -15.99
C GLY A 686 32.12 -23.61 -16.89
N ARG A 687 32.38 -22.38 -17.39
CA ARG A 687 31.31 -21.45 -17.85
C ARG A 687 31.33 -20.99 -19.31
N VAL A 688 32.44 -21.25 -19.98
CA VAL A 688 33.33 -20.28 -20.66
C VAL A 688 32.98 -20.26 -22.19
N PRO A 689 33.92 -20.55 -23.17
CA PRO A 689 34.34 -21.94 -23.60
C PRO A 689 35.76 -22.12 -24.28
N LEU A 690 36.30 -23.35 -24.51
CA LEU A 690 37.66 -23.68 -25.05
C LEU A 690 37.75 -24.96 -25.95
N PRO A 691 37.93 -24.81 -27.28
CA PRO A 691 38.25 -25.93 -28.20
C PRO A 691 39.74 -26.27 -28.25
N ASP A 692 40.05 -27.47 -28.73
CA ASP A 692 41.40 -27.83 -29.18
C ASP A 692 41.69 -27.32 -30.62
N LEU A 693 42.91 -27.53 -31.11
CA LEU A 693 43.33 -27.05 -32.44
C LEU A 693 42.66 -27.79 -33.61
N GLU A 694 42.33 -29.06 -33.46
CA GLU A 694 41.61 -29.82 -34.49
C GLU A 694 40.17 -29.31 -34.61
N GLN A 695 39.52 -29.00 -33.49
CA GLN A 695 38.21 -28.35 -33.45
C GLN A 695 38.21 -26.94 -34.04
N ILE A 696 39.26 -26.13 -33.79
CA ILE A 696 39.42 -24.80 -34.41
C ILE A 696 39.57 -24.93 -35.94
N VAL A 697 40.37 -25.89 -36.42
CA VAL A 697 40.59 -26.12 -37.86
C VAL A 697 39.35 -26.72 -38.55
N SER A 698 38.69 -27.69 -37.93
CA SER A 698 37.42 -28.26 -38.42
C SER A 698 36.33 -27.20 -38.50
N GLY A 699 36.19 -26.38 -37.46
CA GLY A 699 35.28 -25.24 -37.39
C GLY A 699 35.60 -24.09 -38.35
N ALA A 700 36.76 -24.10 -39.01
CA ALA A 700 37.10 -23.20 -40.12
C ALA A 700 36.77 -23.79 -41.51
N LEU A 701 36.75 -25.13 -41.64
CA LEU A 701 36.54 -25.84 -42.90
C LEU A 701 35.06 -26.18 -43.15
N SER A 702 34.24 -26.30 -42.10
CA SER A 702 32.83 -26.68 -42.18
C SER A 702 31.96 -25.99 -41.13
N PRO A 703 30.65 -25.80 -41.37
CA PRO A 703 29.70 -25.32 -40.36
C PRO A 703 29.66 -26.21 -39.11
N LEU A 704 29.51 -25.60 -37.94
CA LEU A 704 29.31 -26.31 -36.67
C LEU A 704 27.87 -26.85 -36.57
N GLU A 705 27.68 -28.17 -36.68
CA GLU A 705 26.33 -28.79 -36.81
C GLU A 705 25.48 -28.82 -35.53
N LYS A 706 26.05 -28.53 -34.34
CA LYS A 706 25.32 -28.55 -33.06
C LYS A 706 25.82 -27.45 -32.11
N PRO A 707 24.96 -26.86 -31.25
CA PRO A 707 25.40 -25.96 -30.19
C PRO A 707 26.18 -26.72 -29.11
N VAL A 708 27.32 -26.17 -28.70
CA VAL A 708 28.25 -26.77 -27.72
C VAL A 708 28.24 -25.99 -26.40
N GLY A 709 28.38 -26.72 -25.28
CA GLY A 709 28.46 -26.20 -23.92
C GLY A 709 27.22 -26.53 -23.07
N PRO A 710 27.30 -26.35 -21.74
CA PRO A 710 26.26 -26.78 -20.81
C PRO A 710 24.87 -26.15 -21.06
N ASN A 711 24.79 -24.96 -21.65
CA ASN A 711 23.53 -24.30 -22.04
C ASN A 711 23.05 -24.67 -23.47
N ALA A 712 23.50 -25.77 -24.06
CA ALA A 712 23.08 -26.20 -25.41
C ALA A 712 21.55 -26.48 -25.52
N ARG A 713 20.90 -26.78 -24.39
CA ARG A 713 19.45 -26.71 -24.19
C ARG A 713 19.19 -25.77 -23.02
N PHE A 714 18.19 -24.90 -23.14
CA PHE A 714 17.78 -24.00 -22.06
C PHE A 714 16.25 -24.00 -21.95
N GLY A 715 15.74 -23.48 -20.83
CA GLY A 715 14.32 -23.29 -20.58
C GLY A 715 13.95 -21.81 -20.40
N TYR A 716 12.68 -21.49 -20.61
CA TYR A 716 12.13 -20.16 -20.43
C TYR A 716 10.63 -20.24 -20.11
N PRO A 717 10.03 -19.33 -19.32
CA PRO A 717 8.60 -19.38 -19.06
C PRO A 717 7.75 -19.15 -20.33
N LEU A 718 6.74 -19.98 -20.56
CA LEU A 718 5.83 -19.83 -21.71
C LEU A 718 5.07 -18.50 -21.66
N ARG A 719 4.69 -18.01 -20.47
CA ARG A 719 3.94 -16.76 -20.26
C ARG A 719 4.49 -15.98 -19.08
N GLY A 720 4.36 -14.65 -19.15
CA GLY A 720 4.75 -13.72 -18.07
C GLY A 720 6.25 -13.42 -17.98
N GLY A 721 7.02 -13.75 -19.03
CA GLY A 721 8.48 -13.55 -19.05
C GLY A 721 9.22 -14.25 -17.92
N PHE A 722 10.46 -13.86 -17.65
CA PHE A 722 11.23 -14.42 -16.54
C PHE A 722 10.68 -14.01 -15.16
N GLN A 723 9.88 -12.93 -15.09
CA GLN A 723 9.09 -12.54 -13.91
C GLN A 723 8.22 -13.70 -13.39
N ALA A 724 7.61 -14.50 -14.27
CA ALA A 724 6.74 -15.61 -13.87
C ALA A 724 7.46 -16.66 -12.99
N LEU A 725 8.75 -16.90 -13.21
CA LEU A 725 9.55 -17.79 -12.36
C LEU A 725 9.80 -17.20 -10.97
N MET A 726 9.86 -15.87 -10.85
CA MET A 726 10.00 -15.17 -9.57
C MET A 726 8.67 -15.15 -8.81
N GLU A 727 7.57 -14.91 -9.50
CA GLU A 727 6.23 -14.88 -8.91
C GLU A 727 5.71 -16.26 -8.52
N GLY A 728 6.17 -17.33 -9.19
CA GLY A 728 5.93 -18.72 -8.78
C GLY A 728 6.36 -19.06 -7.34
N PHE A 729 7.24 -18.27 -6.71
CA PHE A 729 7.56 -18.45 -5.29
C PHE A 729 6.42 -17.99 -4.37
N LEU A 730 5.62 -17.00 -4.77
CA LEU A 730 4.67 -16.31 -3.89
C LEU A 730 3.61 -17.23 -3.26
N PRO A 731 2.99 -18.19 -3.98
CA PRO A 731 2.06 -19.17 -3.38
C PRO A 731 2.72 -20.17 -2.41
N HIS A 732 4.05 -20.17 -2.32
CA HIS A 732 4.83 -21.11 -1.52
C HIS A 732 5.62 -20.45 -0.37
N LEU A 733 5.64 -19.10 -0.29
CA LEU A 733 6.27 -18.38 0.81
C LEU A 733 5.47 -18.57 2.11
N ARG A 734 6.18 -18.93 3.19
CA ARG A 734 5.67 -18.91 4.58
C ARG A 734 6.34 -17.85 5.46
N CYS A 735 7.33 -17.16 4.91
CA CYS A 735 7.90 -15.95 5.50
C CYS A 735 6.95 -14.76 5.27
N THR A 736 7.11 -13.69 6.05
CA THR A 736 6.51 -12.40 5.69
C THR A 736 7.26 -11.82 4.49
N LEU A 737 6.55 -11.20 3.54
CA LEU A 737 7.13 -10.43 2.45
C LEU A 737 6.53 -9.03 2.47
N GLU A 738 7.37 -8.00 2.47
CA GLU A 738 6.97 -6.60 2.26
C GLU A 738 7.63 -6.05 0.99
N THR A 739 6.82 -5.58 0.04
CA THR A 739 7.22 -4.77 -1.12
C THR A 739 7.11 -3.27 -0.81
N ASP A 740 7.67 -2.41 -1.67
CA ASP A 740 7.87 -0.97 -1.45
C ASP A 740 8.64 -0.62 -0.14
N ALA A 741 9.31 -1.60 0.47
CA ALA A 741 10.01 -1.51 1.75
C ALA A 741 11.50 -1.13 1.59
N GLN A 742 11.76 0.08 1.10
CA GLN A 742 13.14 0.57 0.91
C GLN A 742 13.91 0.72 2.23
N VAL A 743 15.06 0.06 2.34
CA VAL A 743 16.02 0.29 3.44
C VAL A 743 16.73 1.63 3.25
N ALA A 744 16.74 2.46 4.30
CA ALA A 744 17.43 3.76 4.34
C ALA A 744 18.73 3.73 5.16
N ALA A 745 18.79 2.92 6.23
CA ALA A 745 20.00 2.74 7.02
C ALA A 745 20.06 1.36 7.71
N ILE A 746 21.28 0.87 7.97
CA ILE A 746 21.53 -0.38 8.71
C ILE A 746 22.45 -0.09 9.89
N GLN A 747 22.19 -0.74 11.02
CA GLN A 747 22.93 -0.58 12.27
C GLN A 747 23.35 -1.97 12.79
N PRO A 748 24.51 -2.52 12.35
CA PRO A 748 24.90 -3.88 12.68
C PRO A 748 25.04 -4.14 14.19
N GLN A 749 25.62 -3.19 14.92
CA GLN A 749 25.93 -3.32 16.35
C GLN A 749 24.69 -3.35 17.26
N SER A 750 23.57 -2.77 16.81
CA SER A 750 22.28 -2.79 17.49
C SER A 750 21.27 -3.74 16.83
N ARG A 751 21.72 -4.51 15.82
CA ARG A 751 20.91 -5.33 14.91
C ARG A 751 19.58 -4.68 14.54
N GLN A 752 19.68 -3.47 14.01
CA GLN A 752 18.53 -2.66 13.60
C GLN A 752 18.64 -2.24 12.13
N VAL A 753 17.51 -2.25 11.43
CA VAL A 753 17.33 -1.64 10.10
C VAL A 753 16.35 -0.48 10.22
N THR A 754 16.61 0.61 9.50
CA THR A 754 15.70 1.75 9.37
C THR A 754 15.25 1.83 7.91
N LEU A 755 13.94 1.86 7.68
CA LEU A 755 13.34 1.98 6.36
C LEU A 755 13.12 3.46 5.98
N ALA A 756 12.89 3.72 4.70
CA ALA A 756 12.66 5.07 4.17
C ALA A 756 11.34 5.70 4.67
N ASP A 757 10.36 4.87 5.05
CA ASP A 757 9.13 5.27 5.75
C ASP A 757 9.32 5.58 7.25
N GLY A 758 10.56 5.50 7.75
CA GLY A 758 10.93 5.75 9.15
C GLY A 758 10.76 4.55 10.08
N ARG A 759 10.18 3.42 9.64
CA ARG A 759 10.05 2.22 10.48
C ARG A 759 11.42 1.69 10.89
N GLN A 760 11.52 1.22 12.13
CA GLN A 760 12.72 0.59 12.68
C GLN A 760 12.45 -0.87 13.04
N LEU A 761 13.19 -1.77 12.40
CA LEU A 761 13.04 -3.22 12.54
C LEU A 761 14.28 -3.80 13.24
N HIS A 762 14.07 -4.62 14.26
CA HIS A 762 15.14 -5.36 14.94
C HIS A 762 15.17 -6.81 14.49
N TYR A 763 16.37 -7.39 14.40
CA TYR A 763 16.58 -8.75 13.89
C TYR A 763 17.56 -9.56 14.75
N GLU A 764 17.41 -10.88 14.79
CA GLU A 764 18.39 -11.77 15.44
C GLU A 764 19.54 -12.11 14.50
N GLN A 765 19.22 -12.49 13.25
CA GLN A 765 20.17 -12.66 12.14
C GLN A 765 19.64 -11.96 10.88
N MET A 766 20.54 -11.62 9.95
CA MET A 766 20.20 -11.03 8.66
C MET A 766 20.80 -11.82 7.50
N ILE A 767 20.03 -11.99 6.42
CA ILE A 767 20.54 -12.39 5.09
C ILE A 767 20.45 -11.17 4.18
N SER A 768 21.59 -10.69 3.67
CA SER A 768 21.60 -9.65 2.65
C SER A 768 21.75 -10.26 1.27
N THR A 769 20.90 -9.83 0.32
CA THR A 769 21.14 -10.01 -1.13
C THR A 769 21.44 -8.68 -1.85
N LEU A 770 21.56 -7.58 -1.09
CA LEU A 770 21.91 -6.24 -1.60
C LEU A 770 23.33 -6.20 -2.18
N PRO A 771 23.65 -5.31 -3.14
CA PRO A 771 25.03 -5.08 -3.58
C PRO A 771 25.97 -4.76 -2.42
N LEU A 772 27.13 -5.42 -2.35
CA LEU A 772 28.04 -5.32 -1.20
C LEU A 772 28.54 -3.89 -0.90
N PRO A 773 28.84 -3.03 -1.90
CA PRO A 773 29.10 -1.60 -1.66
C PRO A 773 27.90 -0.86 -1.09
N GLU A 774 26.69 -1.14 -1.58
CA GLU A 774 25.44 -0.51 -1.15
C GLU A 774 25.07 -0.91 0.29
N LEU A 775 25.25 -2.19 0.64
CA LEU A 775 25.10 -2.70 2.00
C LEU A 775 26.01 -1.94 2.99
N VAL A 776 27.26 -1.69 2.61
CA VAL A 776 28.21 -0.90 3.44
C VAL A 776 27.86 0.59 3.43
N ARG A 777 27.37 1.15 2.30
CA ARG A 777 26.90 2.54 2.21
C ARG A 777 25.73 2.81 3.16
N LEU A 778 24.76 1.88 3.25
CA LEU A 778 23.62 1.95 4.17
C LEU A 778 24.02 1.87 5.65
N MET A 779 25.21 1.32 5.97
CA MET A 779 25.78 1.38 7.32
C MET A 779 26.51 2.70 7.57
N GLY A 780 27.12 3.29 6.54
CA GLY A 780 27.84 4.56 6.61
C GLY A 780 28.97 4.53 7.64
N ALA A 781 29.06 5.57 8.47
CA ALA A 781 30.06 5.67 9.54
C ALA A 781 29.98 4.57 10.62
N ARG A 782 28.95 3.71 10.60
CA ARG A 782 28.84 2.52 11.49
C ARG A 782 29.68 1.34 11.01
N ALA A 783 30.12 1.33 9.76
CA ALA A 783 31.16 0.43 9.26
C ALA A 783 32.55 1.05 9.48
N PRO A 784 33.57 0.29 9.94
CA PRO A 784 34.93 0.81 10.08
C PRO A 784 35.49 1.38 8.77
N GLN A 785 36.36 2.38 8.86
CA GLN A 785 36.91 3.06 7.66
C GLN A 785 37.62 2.07 6.70
N THR A 786 38.26 1.03 7.22
CA THR A 786 38.88 -0.05 6.43
C THR A 786 37.86 -0.85 5.63
N ILE A 787 36.66 -1.10 6.19
CA ILE A 787 35.55 -1.78 5.51
C ILE A 787 34.95 -0.87 4.43
N GLN A 788 34.76 0.42 4.74
CA GLN A 788 34.31 1.41 3.75
C GLN A 788 35.29 1.52 2.56
N GLN A 789 36.61 1.57 2.84
CA GLN A 789 37.65 1.60 1.82
C GLN A 789 37.72 0.31 0.99
N ALA A 790 37.54 -0.86 1.62
CA ALA A 790 37.48 -2.13 0.90
C ALA A 790 36.25 -2.19 -0.03
N ALA A 791 35.08 -1.75 0.46
CA ALA A 791 33.84 -1.71 -0.30
C ALA A 791 33.91 -0.73 -1.48
N ALA A 792 34.48 0.46 -1.29
CA ALA A 792 34.70 1.45 -2.34
C ALA A 792 35.73 1.04 -3.41
N ARG A 793 36.51 -0.03 -3.17
CA ARG A 793 37.43 -0.63 -4.15
C ARG A 793 36.77 -1.71 -5.01
N LEU A 794 35.60 -2.22 -4.65
CA LEU A 794 34.92 -3.29 -5.38
C LEU A 794 34.40 -2.79 -6.74
N ARG A 795 34.91 -3.38 -7.82
CA ARG A 795 34.56 -2.99 -9.20
C ARG A 795 33.39 -3.79 -9.76
N HIS A 796 32.60 -3.11 -10.59
CA HIS A 796 31.42 -3.63 -11.28
C HIS A 796 31.26 -2.91 -12.62
N THR A 797 30.33 -3.38 -13.46
CA THR A 797 29.78 -2.62 -14.59
C THR A 797 28.26 -2.51 -14.48
N SER A 798 27.74 -1.43 -15.04
CA SER A 798 26.31 -1.21 -15.28
C SER A 798 25.94 -1.75 -16.66
N VAL A 799 24.66 -2.11 -16.84
CA VAL A 799 24.09 -2.37 -18.17
C VAL A 799 22.80 -1.57 -18.33
N CYS A 800 22.71 -0.84 -19.44
CA CYS A 800 21.48 -0.23 -19.91
C CYS A 800 20.90 -1.10 -21.02
N CYS A 801 19.65 -1.51 -20.88
CA CYS A 801 18.89 -2.27 -21.86
C CYS A 801 17.96 -1.34 -22.62
N VAL A 802 18.07 -1.30 -23.94
CA VAL A 802 17.09 -0.66 -24.82
C VAL A 802 16.23 -1.75 -25.44
N ASN A 803 14.96 -1.79 -25.05
CA ASN A 803 13.97 -2.72 -25.57
C ASN A 803 13.28 -2.10 -26.79
N LEU A 804 13.13 -2.88 -27.86
CA LEU A 804 12.48 -2.47 -29.10
C LEU A 804 11.43 -3.52 -29.50
N GLY A 805 10.16 -3.11 -29.55
CA GLY A 805 9.07 -3.88 -30.14
C GLY A 805 8.91 -3.52 -31.60
N ILE A 806 9.26 -4.43 -32.52
CA ILE A 806 9.28 -4.18 -33.96
C ILE A 806 7.99 -4.71 -34.60
N GLY A 807 7.39 -3.95 -35.52
CA GLY A 807 6.18 -4.32 -36.27
C GLY A 807 6.45 -5.23 -37.47
N ARG A 808 7.22 -6.31 -37.26
CA ARG A 808 7.44 -7.40 -38.21
C ARG A 808 7.66 -8.69 -37.43
N GLU A 809 6.96 -9.76 -37.77
CA GLU A 809 7.17 -11.10 -37.18
C GLU A 809 8.48 -11.75 -37.69
N ALA A 810 8.96 -12.77 -36.97
CA ALA A 810 10.04 -13.69 -37.40
C ALA A 810 11.33 -13.00 -37.89
N ILE A 811 11.78 -11.95 -37.19
CA ILE A 811 12.92 -11.12 -37.58
C ILE A 811 14.24 -11.91 -37.71
N SER A 812 14.43 -12.92 -36.86
CA SER A 812 15.58 -13.82 -36.84
C SER A 812 15.19 -15.09 -36.09
N ASP A 813 15.91 -16.20 -36.33
CA ASP A 813 15.78 -17.51 -35.68
C ASP A 813 16.65 -17.66 -34.41
N LYS A 814 17.38 -16.61 -34.05
CA LYS A 814 18.44 -16.62 -33.02
C LYS A 814 17.86 -16.17 -31.69
N HIS A 815 18.36 -16.70 -30.57
CA HIS A 815 17.94 -16.30 -29.23
C HIS A 815 18.79 -15.14 -28.70
N TRP A 816 20.10 -15.14 -28.96
CA TRP A 816 20.95 -13.97 -28.71
C TRP A 816 22.18 -13.91 -29.62
N ILE A 817 22.69 -12.70 -29.79
CA ILE A 817 23.76 -12.37 -30.73
C ILE A 817 24.79 -11.46 -30.03
N TYR A 818 26.07 -11.82 -30.10
CA TYR A 818 27.18 -11.02 -29.57
C TYR A 818 27.80 -10.10 -30.64
N TYR A 819 28.13 -8.87 -30.25
CA TYR A 819 28.62 -7.82 -31.13
C TYR A 819 29.97 -7.27 -30.66
N PRO A 820 31.12 -7.86 -31.07
CA PRO A 820 32.46 -7.35 -30.75
C PRO A 820 32.79 -5.98 -31.37
N GLY A 821 32.19 -5.62 -32.51
CA GLY A 821 32.49 -4.38 -33.25
C GLY A 821 31.84 -3.12 -32.68
N ASP A 822 31.96 -2.00 -33.41
CA ASP A 822 31.65 -0.63 -32.97
C ASP A 822 30.15 -0.26 -32.89
N THR A 823 29.29 -1.22 -32.48
CA THR A 823 27.92 -0.90 -32.03
C THR A 823 27.90 -0.45 -30.56
N LEU A 824 26.84 0.22 -30.12
CA LEU A 824 26.62 0.52 -28.70
C LEU A 824 26.44 -0.77 -27.89
N PHE A 825 25.49 -1.61 -28.31
CA PHE A 825 25.16 -2.87 -27.62
C PHE A 825 26.26 -3.91 -27.79
N HIS A 826 26.62 -4.61 -26.71
CA HIS A 826 27.54 -5.75 -26.76
C HIS A 826 26.80 -7.07 -27.07
N ARG A 827 25.51 -7.15 -26.71
CA ARG A 827 24.62 -8.27 -27.00
C ARG A 827 23.23 -7.75 -27.42
N ILE A 828 22.57 -8.46 -28.33
CA ILE A 828 21.12 -8.40 -28.48
C ILE A 828 20.53 -9.72 -27.99
N PHE A 829 19.52 -9.66 -27.13
CA PHE A 829 18.67 -10.79 -26.78
C PHE A 829 17.35 -10.67 -27.54
N LEU A 830 16.94 -11.73 -28.22
CA LEU A 830 15.73 -11.76 -29.03
C LEU A 830 14.62 -12.45 -28.25
N GLN A 831 14.03 -11.68 -27.33
CA GLN A 831 13.04 -12.15 -26.36
C GLN A 831 11.87 -12.89 -27.02
N GLY A 832 11.45 -12.44 -28.22
CA GLY A 832 10.41 -13.08 -29.02
C GLY A 832 10.68 -14.53 -29.45
N ASN A 833 11.92 -15.01 -29.37
CA ASN A 833 12.27 -16.42 -29.59
C ASN A 833 12.40 -17.22 -28.28
N ALA A 834 12.51 -16.56 -27.12
CA ALA A 834 12.55 -17.25 -25.83
C ALA A 834 11.17 -17.81 -25.43
N SER A 835 10.08 -17.15 -25.83
CA SER A 835 8.74 -17.73 -25.86
C SER A 835 7.89 -17.14 -27.00
N PRO A 836 7.05 -17.95 -27.68
CA PRO A 836 6.09 -17.46 -28.68
C PRO A 836 4.97 -16.57 -28.10
N HIS A 837 4.91 -16.37 -26.77
CA HIS A 837 4.00 -15.42 -26.13
C HIS A 837 4.68 -14.15 -25.59
N CYS A 838 5.97 -13.93 -25.86
CA CYS A 838 6.63 -12.64 -25.61
C CYS A 838 6.38 -11.59 -26.71
N ASN A 839 5.68 -11.97 -27.80
CA ASN A 839 5.34 -11.11 -28.92
C ASN A 839 3.81 -10.98 -29.09
N PRO A 840 3.28 -9.81 -29.48
CA PRO A 840 1.96 -9.70 -30.07
C PRO A 840 1.98 -10.18 -31.54
N SER A 841 0.83 -10.53 -32.10
CA SER A 841 0.75 -10.86 -33.53
C SER A 841 1.05 -9.63 -34.39
N GLY A 842 1.80 -9.84 -35.47
CA GLY A 842 2.40 -8.79 -36.30
C GLY A 842 3.75 -8.26 -35.77
N GLY A 843 4.19 -8.65 -34.57
CA GLY A 843 5.36 -8.08 -33.90
C GLY A 843 6.49 -9.05 -33.57
N PHE A 844 7.67 -8.48 -33.27
CA PHE A 844 8.80 -9.20 -32.68
C PHE A 844 9.60 -8.30 -31.71
N GLY A 845 9.80 -8.76 -30.47
CA GLY A 845 10.52 -8.03 -29.41
C GLY A 845 12.00 -8.42 -29.30
N LEU A 846 12.88 -7.42 -29.20
CA LEU A 846 14.32 -7.59 -28.92
C LEU A 846 14.84 -6.56 -27.89
N THR A 847 15.94 -6.92 -27.22
CA THR A 847 16.59 -6.13 -26.17
C THR A 847 18.07 -5.94 -26.50
N CYS A 848 18.50 -4.68 -26.65
CA CYS A 848 19.89 -4.28 -26.87
C CYS A 848 20.60 -3.99 -25.54
N GLU A 849 21.59 -4.79 -25.17
CA GLU A 849 22.34 -4.66 -23.91
C GLU A 849 23.62 -3.83 -24.09
N ILE A 850 23.73 -2.72 -23.37
CA ILE A 850 24.81 -1.73 -23.49
C ILE A 850 25.52 -1.60 -22.14
N THR A 851 26.80 -1.99 -22.05
CA THR A 851 27.57 -1.76 -20.81
C THR A 851 27.88 -0.28 -20.66
N TRP A 852 27.82 0.25 -19.44
CA TRP A 852 28.39 1.55 -19.07
C TRP A 852 29.05 1.54 -17.67
N ARG A 853 29.78 2.60 -17.35
CA ARG A 853 30.43 2.88 -16.05
C ARG A 853 30.49 4.40 -15.83
N ASP A 854 30.57 4.87 -14.59
CA ASP A 854 30.70 6.30 -14.26
C ASP A 854 31.86 7.00 -15.00
N ASP A 855 33.00 6.31 -15.17
CA ASP A 855 34.19 6.82 -15.86
C ASP A 855 34.18 6.58 -17.38
N GLN A 856 33.17 5.87 -17.89
CA GLN A 856 32.94 5.61 -19.32
C GLN A 856 31.43 5.51 -19.61
N PRO A 857 30.68 6.62 -19.47
CA PRO A 857 29.21 6.62 -19.50
C PRO A 857 28.64 6.28 -20.89
N LEU A 858 27.31 6.24 -20.97
CA LEU A 858 26.59 6.16 -22.24
C LEU A 858 26.87 7.43 -23.08
N PRO A 859 26.89 7.34 -24.42
CA PRO A 859 27.18 8.49 -25.28
C PRO A 859 26.00 9.47 -25.40
N CYS A 860 24.80 9.04 -25.00
CA CYS A 860 23.54 9.78 -24.98
C CYS A 860 22.54 9.04 -24.07
N GLU A 861 21.44 9.70 -23.73
CA GLU A 861 20.39 9.20 -22.82
C GLU A 861 19.00 9.36 -23.43
N GLY A 862 18.01 8.64 -22.90
CA GLY A 862 16.61 8.74 -23.33
C GLY A 862 16.41 8.44 -24.81
N GLU A 863 15.58 9.24 -25.48
CA GLU A 863 15.23 9.05 -26.89
C GLU A 863 16.45 9.06 -27.84
N ALA A 864 17.47 9.84 -27.53
CA ALA A 864 18.71 9.88 -28.32
C ALA A 864 19.49 8.54 -28.24
N LEU A 865 19.37 7.82 -27.12
CA LEU A 865 19.94 6.48 -26.97
C LEU A 865 19.11 5.43 -27.72
N ILE A 866 17.78 5.52 -27.64
CA ILE A 866 16.84 4.66 -28.38
C ILE A 866 17.09 4.77 -29.89
N GLN A 867 17.04 5.99 -30.43
CA GLN A 867 17.28 6.29 -31.84
C GLN A 867 18.64 5.78 -32.30
N ARG A 868 19.70 5.98 -31.51
CA ARG A 868 21.04 5.48 -31.86
C ARG A 868 21.14 3.95 -31.78
N CYS A 869 20.35 3.28 -30.94
CA CYS A 869 20.26 1.82 -30.94
C CYS A 869 19.52 1.29 -32.17
N ILE A 870 18.48 1.98 -32.64
CA ILE A 870 17.78 1.67 -33.89
C ILE A 870 18.73 1.82 -35.08
N GLU A 871 19.48 2.92 -35.17
CA GLU A 871 20.53 3.14 -36.20
C GLU A 871 21.61 2.04 -36.18
N ASP A 872 22.06 1.63 -35.00
CA ASP A 872 23.02 0.54 -34.84
C ASP A 872 22.41 -0.82 -35.22
N CYS A 873 21.12 -1.06 -34.95
CA CYS A 873 20.40 -2.27 -35.38
C CYS A 873 20.23 -2.34 -36.90
N ILE A 874 19.88 -1.22 -37.54
CA ILE A 874 19.82 -1.11 -39.01
C ILE A 874 21.21 -1.33 -39.61
N ARG A 875 22.27 -0.75 -39.03
CA ARG A 875 23.66 -0.93 -39.50
C ARG A 875 24.16 -2.38 -39.43
N VAL A 876 23.67 -3.19 -38.50
CA VAL A 876 23.98 -4.64 -38.44
C VAL A 876 22.96 -5.52 -39.14
N GLY A 877 21.96 -4.94 -39.80
CA GLY A 877 20.96 -5.67 -40.59
C GLY A 877 20.05 -6.59 -39.78
N ILE A 878 19.86 -6.34 -38.48
CA ILE A 878 18.88 -7.10 -37.68
C ILE A 878 17.44 -6.56 -37.89
N ILE A 879 17.30 -5.29 -38.23
CA ILE A 879 16.07 -4.64 -38.72
C ILE A 879 16.40 -3.78 -39.95
N THR A 880 15.41 -3.33 -40.70
CA THR A 880 15.58 -2.42 -41.85
C THR A 880 15.03 -1.01 -41.54
N ALA A 881 15.18 -0.06 -42.47
CA ALA A 881 14.68 1.30 -42.28
C ALA A 881 13.15 1.41 -42.51
N GLU A 882 12.55 0.37 -43.07
CA GLU A 882 11.12 0.22 -43.35
C GLU A 882 10.37 -0.48 -42.19
N ASP A 883 11.11 -1.08 -41.24
CA ASP A 883 10.53 -1.71 -40.06
C ASP A 883 9.94 -0.66 -39.11
N SER A 884 8.62 -0.72 -38.91
CA SER A 884 7.97 0.13 -37.91
C SER A 884 8.38 -0.25 -36.49
N ILE A 885 8.66 0.75 -35.65
CA ILE A 885 8.86 0.56 -34.20
C ILE A 885 7.52 0.78 -33.51
N LEU A 886 7.00 -0.25 -32.84
CA LEU A 886 5.68 -0.25 -32.19
C LEU A 886 5.75 0.19 -30.72
N THR A 887 6.84 -0.16 -30.01
CA THR A 887 7.16 0.44 -28.71
C THR A 887 8.65 0.39 -28.41
N THR A 888 9.09 1.23 -27.46
CA THR A 888 10.46 1.32 -26.96
C THR A 888 10.45 1.48 -25.43
N SER A 889 11.44 0.91 -24.74
CA SER A 889 11.65 1.19 -23.32
C SER A 889 13.13 1.08 -22.92
N ILE A 890 13.50 1.75 -21.82
CA ILE A 890 14.85 1.72 -21.27
C ILE A 890 14.81 1.14 -19.86
N VAL A 891 15.68 0.17 -19.59
CA VAL A 891 15.91 -0.41 -18.27
C VAL A 891 17.38 -0.28 -17.92
N ASP A 892 17.70 0.49 -16.88
CA ASP A 892 19.07 0.61 -16.38
C ASP A 892 19.34 -0.29 -15.16
N MET A 893 20.53 -0.90 -15.15
CA MET A 893 20.99 -1.86 -14.15
C MET A 893 22.37 -1.42 -13.62
N PRO A 894 22.44 -0.51 -12.63
CA PRO A 894 23.71 0.01 -12.09
C PRO A 894 24.66 -1.06 -11.52
N TYR A 895 24.12 -2.22 -11.13
CA TYR A 895 24.91 -3.38 -10.75
C TYR A 895 24.55 -4.56 -11.64
N ALA A 896 25.15 -4.65 -12.83
CA ALA A 896 24.92 -5.74 -13.76
C ALA A 896 25.95 -6.86 -13.58
N TYR A 897 27.25 -6.57 -13.74
CA TYR A 897 28.34 -7.56 -13.60
C TYR A 897 29.33 -7.18 -12.50
N VAL A 898 29.77 -8.18 -11.74
CA VAL A 898 30.88 -8.06 -10.79
C VAL A 898 32.20 -8.20 -11.55
N VAL A 899 33.11 -7.24 -11.41
CA VAL A 899 34.45 -7.31 -12.00
C VAL A 899 35.39 -8.05 -11.06
N TYR A 900 36.04 -9.08 -11.59
CA TYR A 900 37.06 -9.85 -10.89
C TYR A 900 38.42 -9.20 -11.09
N ASP A 901 38.72 -8.14 -10.33
CA ASP A 901 40.07 -7.60 -10.23
C ASP A 901 40.91 -8.32 -9.16
N HIS A 902 42.24 -8.19 -9.24
CA HIS A 902 43.18 -8.85 -8.33
C HIS A 902 43.07 -8.42 -6.84
N ALA A 903 42.33 -7.36 -6.52
CA ALA A 903 42.07 -6.94 -5.14
C ALA A 903 40.71 -7.44 -4.61
N ARG A 904 39.78 -7.86 -5.49
CA ARG A 904 38.42 -8.31 -5.15
C ARG A 904 38.41 -9.33 -4.02
N SER A 905 39.13 -10.44 -4.17
CA SER A 905 39.15 -11.56 -3.22
C SER A 905 39.51 -11.12 -1.80
N THR A 906 40.53 -10.26 -1.66
CA THR A 906 40.97 -9.72 -0.36
C THR A 906 39.95 -8.73 0.23
N ASN A 907 39.40 -7.83 -0.58
CA ASN A 907 38.38 -6.87 -0.13
C ASN A 907 37.10 -7.59 0.32
N VAL A 908 36.61 -8.56 -0.46
CA VAL A 908 35.41 -9.35 -0.15
C VAL A 908 35.61 -10.19 1.11
N ALA A 909 36.75 -10.87 1.27
CA ALA A 909 37.06 -11.65 2.47
C ALA A 909 37.07 -10.78 3.75
N LEU A 910 37.64 -9.58 3.67
CA LEU A 910 37.67 -8.62 4.78
C LEU A 910 36.26 -8.15 5.19
N ILE A 911 35.43 -7.74 4.21
CA ILE A 911 34.06 -7.27 4.46
C ILE A 911 33.18 -8.41 4.98
N ARG A 912 33.23 -9.60 4.35
CA ARG A 912 32.48 -10.80 4.72
C ARG A 912 32.79 -11.24 6.15
N SER A 913 34.07 -11.22 6.54
CA SER A 913 34.50 -11.59 7.90
C SER A 913 33.95 -10.62 8.96
N TRP A 914 33.95 -9.32 8.68
CA TRP A 914 33.39 -8.31 9.59
C TRP A 914 31.86 -8.44 9.72
N LEU A 915 31.14 -8.62 8.61
CA LEU A 915 29.68 -8.76 8.60
C LEU A 915 29.21 -10.05 9.30
N ALA A 916 29.89 -11.17 9.08
CA ALA A 916 29.56 -12.46 9.68
C ALA A 916 29.65 -12.44 11.22
N ALA A 917 30.51 -11.58 11.78
CA ALA A 917 30.65 -11.33 13.21
C ALA A 917 29.53 -10.43 13.80
N GLN A 918 28.85 -9.62 12.97
CA GLN A 918 27.66 -8.84 13.39
C GLN A 918 26.36 -9.67 13.32
N GLY A 919 26.39 -10.87 12.73
CA GLY A 919 25.20 -11.67 12.44
C GLY A 919 24.56 -11.38 11.08
N ILE A 920 25.29 -10.75 10.17
CA ILE A 920 24.87 -10.46 8.80
C ILE A 920 25.54 -11.47 7.86
N HIS A 921 24.73 -12.23 7.14
CA HIS A 921 25.15 -13.23 6.15
C HIS A 921 24.99 -12.66 4.75
N LEU A 922 26.01 -12.85 3.90
CA LEU A 922 25.97 -12.45 2.50
C LEU A 922 25.48 -13.62 1.66
N ALA A 923 24.51 -13.38 0.78
CA ALA A 923 23.99 -14.39 -0.14
C ALA A 923 23.78 -13.83 -1.55
N GLY A 924 24.15 -14.60 -2.58
CA GLY A 924 23.81 -14.29 -3.97
C GLY A 924 24.73 -13.26 -4.65
N ARG A 925 24.59 -13.15 -5.98
CA ARG A 925 25.49 -12.46 -6.94
C ARG A 925 26.11 -11.18 -6.36
N TYR A 926 25.29 -10.23 -5.96
CA TYR A 926 25.74 -8.89 -5.58
C TYR A 926 26.10 -8.74 -4.09
N SER A 927 25.61 -9.58 -3.18
CA SER A 927 26.03 -9.51 -1.77
C SER A 927 27.30 -10.29 -1.51
N GLU A 928 27.45 -11.45 -2.15
CA GLU A 928 28.68 -12.25 -2.07
C GLU A 928 29.81 -11.69 -2.95
N TRP A 929 29.45 -10.81 -3.89
CA TRP A 929 30.31 -10.20 -4.91
C TRP A 929 30.99 -11.26 -5.79
N GLU A 930 30.18 -12.19 -6.28
CA GLU A 930 30.54 -13.30 -7.16
C GLU A 930 29.58 -13.33 -8.37
N TYR A 931 30.03 -13.78 -9.53
CA TYR A 931 29.17 -13.96 -10.71
C TYR A 931 28.35 -15.25 -10.55
N TYR A 932 27.06 -15.11 -10.25
CA TYR A 932 26.06 -16.20 -10.24
C TYR A 932 25.01 -16.01 -11.34
N ASN A 933 24.34 -17.10 -11.70
CA ASN A 933 23.14 -17.11 -12.52
C ASN A 933 21.91 -17.39 -11.62
N SER A 934 20.73 -17.58 -12.20
CA SER A 934 19.48 -17.80 -11.45
C SER A 934 19.51 -19.06 -10.56
N ASP A 935 20.07 -20.17 -11.07
CA ASP A 935 20.22 -21.43 -10.36
C ASP A 935 21.14 -21.34 -9.14
N LEU A 936 22.36 -20.82 -9.31
CA LEU A 936 23.31 -20.56 -8.25
C LEU A 936 22.77 -19.53 -7.24
N ALA A 937 21.97 -18.57 -7.70
CA ALA A 937 21.31 -17.60 -6.84
C ALA A 937 20.23 -18.25 -5.97
N PHE A 938 19.44 -19.20 -6.49
CA PHE A 938 18.52 -20.01 -5.68
C PHE A 938 19.28 -20.87 -4.67
N LEU A 939 20.35 -21.57 -5.08
CA LEU A 939 21.17 -22.40 -4.20
C LEU A 939 21.86 -21.58 -3.10
N ALA A 940 22.28 -20.35 -3.39
CA ALA A 940 22.80 -19.42 -2.38
C ALA A 940 21.74 -19.05 -1.32
N GLY A 941 20.49 -18.79 -1.74
CA GLY A 941 19.38 -18.50 -0.82
C GLY A 941 19.08 -19.68 0.11
N LYS A 942 19.02 -20.89 -0.45
CA LYS A 942 18.87 -22.16 0.27
C LYS A 942 19.97 -22.38 1.32
N ARG A 943 21.24 -22.20 0.92
CA ARG A 943 22.40 -22.33 1.81
C ARG A 943 22.39 -21.30 2.95
N ALA A 944 22.05 -20.04 2.64
CA ALA A 944 21.98 -18.98 3.63
C ALA A 944 20.86 -19.19 4.67
N ALA A 945 19.65 -19.57 4.23
CA ALA A 945 18.54 -19.88 5.12
C ALA A 945 18.88 -21.04 6.09
N GLY A 946 19.51 -22.10 5.58
CA GLY A 946 20.02 -23.21 6.41
C GLY A 946 21.05 -22.73 7.44
N ALA A 947 22.12 -22.06 7.00
CA ALA A 947 23.19 -21.60 7.89
C ALA A 947 22.72 -20.61 8.99
N VAL A 948 21.70 -19.79 8.70
CA VAL A 948 21.07 -18.91 9.70
C VAL A 948 20.25 -19.73 10.71
N ARG A 949 19.39 -20.64 10.24
CA ARG A 949 18.56 -21.49 11.10
C ARG A 949 19.42 -22.36 12.02
N ASP A 950 20.50 -22.94 11.50
CA ASP A 950 21.40 -23.79 12.26
C ASP A 950 22.18 -22.98 13.32
N ARG A 951 22.53 -21.71 13.06
CA ARG A 951 23.06 -20.80 14.09
C ARG A 951 22.06 -20.52 15.20
N LEU A 952 20.81 -20.23 14.86
CA LEU A 952 19.75 -19.92 15.82
C LEU A 952 19.38 -21.13 16.69
N LEU A 953 19.33 -22.32 16.08
CA LEU A 953 19.16 -23.59 16.82
C LEU A 953 20.31 -23.81 17.80
N ASN A 954 21.56 -23.70 17.35
CA ASN A 954 22.73 -23.89 18.22
C ASN A 954 22.75 -22.90 19.38
N HIS A 955 22.38 -21.62 19.17
CA HIS A 955 22.22 -20.66 20.27
C HIS A 955 21.14 -21.07 21.27
N LYS A 956 19.98 -21.56 20.78
CA LYS A 956 18.86 -22.05 21.61
C LYS A 956 19.17 -23.36 22.37
N THR A 957 20.30 -24.02 22.10
CA THR A 957 20.82 -25.17 22.89
C THR A 957 22.08 -24.89 23.72
N THR A 958 22.64 -23.67 23.66
CA THR A 958 23.85 -23.29 24.42
C THR A 958 23.61 -22.16 25.43
N ALA A 959 22.37 -21.70 25.55
CA ALA A 959 21.88 -20.73 26.53
C ALA A 959 20.86 -21.40 27.47
#